data_AF-A0A4P7H077-F1
#
_entry.id   AF-A0A4P7H077-F1
#
_cell.length_a   1.000
_cell.length_b   1.000
_cell.length_c   1.000
_cell.angle_alpha   90.00
_cell.angle_beta   90.00
_cell.angle_gamma   90.00
#
_symmetry.space_group_name_H-M   'P 1'
#
loop_
_entity.id
_entity.type
_entity.pdbx_description
1 polymer ?
#
loop_
_entity_poly.entity_id
_entity_poly.type
_entity_poly.pdbx_seq_one_letter_code
_entity_poly.pdbx_strand_id
1 'polypeptide(L)'
;MRVVVVNRGEVAVRVLRAARERGYATVAVCTAAEREALHVRLADEVVRLPGEGAGAYLDVQAVVAAAQVGGVGALVHPGYGFLSESAELAAACAAAGLVFVGPGAEVLRTFGDKVAARAAAERAGVPVLAATSAGAGAAEIAELLVAHPEGVMVKAAAGGGGRGMRVVRDPRVLGEAYERCRAEALAGFGDDAVYGEALVADARHIEVQVVADGVRAVAVGDRDCSVQRRQQKLIEVAPAPNLAAVLRERLHGDAVRLAESVGCRGVITVEFLVRGADAWFLEVNPRLQVEHTVTEEVTGVDLVALQLDLAQGRSLDDLEVLIEGPRGYAVQARVNAENVTAGGDVLPSTGTVAQFAAPTGVGVRVDTAAYAGMRQGAQFDSLLAKVIARGPSYSAALRRCSDALAETVVIGVDTNVALLRAVLDELAGGVTVSTAWFEDNLNELSARAIDYTPAVPIEPGVVSVVADSVVLQDDEQTLRSPMGGTVVSLVEPGTVVAAGAEVVVLEAMKMQHVLRAEQPLRIRRHIAEPGTTVDPHAPLLVWAEADHDGSVTDIATVDLDAIRPDLAEVRDRHRITLDESRPEAVAKRHRLGRRTARDNITDLVDQDSFVEYGALAVAAQRLRRSPEDLIANTPADGLIGGVATINADRFGADRTRVVVMSYDYTVLAGTQGMRNHAKTDRMLELARAQHLPVVFFTEGGGGRPGDTDYGGISGLDVTTFRAMGALSGRVPLLGIVSGRCFAGNAALLGMCDVVIATPDANIGMGGPAMIEGGGLGVYAPEDIGPIEVQRRNGVVHLVAADEAEAVRVAQRYLAYFQGPVDDWTAPDPRLSRHVVPENRLHAFDIRAAIEAIADLDSILELRRDWAVGIVTALIRVEGRPYGLIANNCHHLGGAIDAPAADKLSSFLRLCDANDLPIVSLCDTPGFMVGPEAEKDATVTKFSRLFIDAAALSVPWGTVVLRKGYGLGAQAMAAGSFRAPHFVIAWPTGEIGGMGLEGAVRLGFAKELAAIEDPVKRQEAFDNLVGLAYASGKALTAATVLELDDVIDPADTRRWIRTLR
;
A
#
# COMPACT_ATOMS: atom_id res chain seq x y z
N MET A 1 -30.16 20.13 -43.40
CA MET A 1 -29.35 19.05 -42.79
C MET A 1 -29.93 18.71 -41.43
N ARG A 2 -29.80 17.45 -41.00
CA ARG A 2 -30.21 16.98 -39.67
C ARG A 2 -28.98 16.50 -38.90
N VAL A 3 -28.90 16.86 -37.62
CA VAL A 3 -27.86 16.37 -36.69
C VAL A 3 -28.53 15.48 -35.64
N VAL A 4 -28.11 14.22 -35.57
CA VAL A 4 -28.51 13.27 -34.53
C VAL A 4 -27.42 13.24 -33.47
N VAL A 5 -27.74 13.69 -32.27
CA VAL A 5 -26.84 13.68 -31.12
C VAL A 5 -27.01 12.38 -30.37
N VAL A 6 -26.02 11.49 -30.48
CA VAL A 6 -26.02 10.16 -29.86
C VAL A 6 -25.26 10.17 -28.53
N ASN A 7 -25.57 11.17 -27.70
CA ASN A 7 -24.98 11.39 -26.39
C ASN A 7 -26.00 12.12 -25.49
N ARG A 8 -25.61 12.47 -24.26
CA ARG A 8 -26.46 13.07 -23.23
C ARG A 8 -25.71 14.13 -22.42
N GLY A 9 -26.40 14.75 -21.46
CA GLY A 9 -25.77 15.71 -20.54
C GLY A 9 -25.26 16.98 -21.26
N GLU A 10 -24.19 17.58 -20.74
CA GLU A 10 -23.73 18.91 -21.20
C GLU A 10 -23.27 18.88 -22.65
N VAL A 11 -22.55 17.84 -23.09
CA VAL A 11 -22.06 17.75 -24.47
C VAL A 11 -23.19 17.68 -25.48
N ALA A 12 -24.29 17.00 -25.14
CA ALA A 12 -25.44 16.97 -26.01
C ALA A 12 -26.04 18.37 -26.15
N VAL A 13 -26.16 19.13 -25.05
CA VAL A 13 -26.60 20.54 -25.08
C VAL A 13 -25.66 21.39 -25.94
N ARG A 14 -24.34 21.24 -25.76
CA ARG A 14 -23.31 21.97 -26.52
C ARG A 14 -23.42 21.72 -28.02
N VAL A 15 -23.62 20.46 -28.43
CA VAL A 15 -23.76 20.07 -29.84
C VAL A 15 -25.08 20.57 -30.43
N LEU A 16 -26.18 20.44 -29.70
CA LEU A 16 -27.49 20.95 -30.13
C LEU A 16 -27.45 22.45 -30.37
N ARG A 17 -26.78 23.22 -29.50
CA ARG A 17 -26.60 24.67 -29.67
C ARG A 17 -25.82 25.01 -30.95
N ALA A 18 -24.66 24.39 -31.18
CA ALA A 18 -23.89 24.61 -32.41
C ALA A 18 -24.68 24.22 -33.67
N ALA A 19 -25.38 23.08 -33.65
CA ALA A 19 -26.19 22.64 -34.78
C ALA A 19 -27.32 23.65 -35.10
N ARG A 20 -27.97 24.20 -34.07
CA ARG A 20 -29.01 25.23 -34.22
C ARG A 20 -28.46 26.54 -34.75
N GLU A 21 -27.29 26.98 -34.30
CA GLU A 21 -26.62 28.17 -34.83
C GLU A 21 -26.25 28.02 -36.32
N ARG A 22 -26.02 26.79 -36.78
CA ARG A 22 -25.86 26.44 -38.20
C ARG A 22 -27.17 26.25 -38.96
N GLY A 23 -28.32 26.44 -38.31
CA GLY A 23 -29.64 26.26 -38.91
C GLY A 23 -29.99 24.81 -39.21
N TYR A 24 -29.37 23.84 -38.53
CA TYR A 24 -29.67 22.42 -38.71
C TYR A 24 -30.79 21.98 -37.77
N ALA A 25 -31.64 21.09 -38.26
CA ALA A 25 -32.64 20.43 -37.43
C ALA A 25 -31.95 19.38 -36.54
N THR A 26 -32.40 19.27 -35.30
CA THR A 26 -31.71 18.50 -34.27
C THR A 26 -32.55 17.34 -33.76
N VAL A 27 -31.91 16.18 -33.64
CA VAL A 27 -32.49 14.97 -33.06
C VAL A 27 -31.63 14.57 -31.87
N ALA A 28 -32.24 14.33 -30.71
CA ALA A 28 -31.53 13.78 -29.54
C ALA A 28 -32.01 12.37 -29.23
N VAL A 29 -31.10 11.53 -28.73
CA VAL A 29 -31.46 10.22 -28.17
C VAL A 29 -31.52 10.28 -26.64
N CYS A 30 -32.45 9.52 -26.04
CA CYS A 30 -32.61 9.48 -24.59
C CYS A 30 -33.04 8.10 -24.07
N THR A 31 -32.74 7.82 -22.81
CA THR A 31 -33.37 6.72 -22.06
C THR A 31 -34.74 7.13 -21.51
N ALA A 32 -35.46 6.21 -20.87
CA ALA A 32 -36.76 6.52 -20.27
C ALA A 32 -36.66 7.47 -19.07
N ALA A 33 -35.56 7.36 -18.32
CA ALA A 33 -35.28 8.16 -17.14
C ALA A 33 -34.93 9.62 -17.49
N GLU A 34 -34.53 9.89 -18.74
CA GLU A 34 -34.03 11.20 -19.18
C GLU A 34 -35.06 12.04 -19.94
N ARG A 35 -36.35 11.67 -19.87
CA ARG A 35 -37.43 12.39 -20.58
C ARG A 35 -37.48 13.89 -20.28
N GLU A 36 -37.00 14.28 -19.11
CA GLU A 36 -36.96 15.67 -18.68
C GLU A 36 -35.56 16.30 -18.80
N ALA A 37 -34.55 15.60 -19.31
CA ALA A 37 -33.19 16.12 -19.41
C ALA A 37 -33.10 17.36 -20.32
N LEU A 38 -32.15 18.26 -20.05
CA LEU A 38 -32.06 19.53 -20.77
C LEU A 38 -31.83 19.35 -22.28
N HIS A 39 -31.02 18.37 -22.70
CA HIS A 39 -30.77 18.11 -24.12
C HIS A 39 -32.02 17.61 -24.84
N VAL A 40 -32.88 16.84 -24.16
CA VAL A 40 -34.19 16.39 -24.68
C VAL A 40 -35.13 17.57 -24.90
N ARG A 41 -35.19 18.51 -23.95
CA ARG A 41 -36.01 19.73 -24.08
C ARG A 41 -35.53 20.66 -25.19
N LEU A 42 -34.25 20.62 -25.52
CA LEU A 42 -33.64 21.52 -26.52
C LEU A 42 -33.68 20.96 -27.95
N ALA A 43 -33.80 19.65 -28.14
CA ALA A 43 -33.84 19.05 -29.47
C ALA A 43 -35.20 19.29 -30.16
N ASP A 44 -35.19 19.33 -31.50
CA ASP A 44 -36.42 19.48 -32.29
C ASP A 44 -37.21 18.15 -32.38
N GLU A 45 -36.49 17.03 -32.35
CA GLU A 45 -37.05 15.68 -32.35
C GLU A 45 -36.29 14.79 -31.35
N VAL A 46 -36.96 13.82 -30.73
CA VAL A 46 -36.36 12.95 -29.71
C VAL A 46 -36.68 11.50 -29.99
N VAL A 47 -35.66 10.64 -29.95
CA VAL A 47 -35.80 9.20 -30.14
C VAL A 47 -35.41 8.46 -28.87
N ARG A 48 -36.32 7.63 -28.35
CA ARG A 48 -36.05 6.84 -27.16
C ARG A 48 -35.24 5.58 -27.51
N LEU A 49 -34.15 5.37 -26.79
CA LEU A 49 -33.39 4.11 -26.84
C LEU A 49 -34.10 3.02 -26.01
N PRO A 50 -34.04 1.75 -26.44
CA PRO A 50 -34.73 0.66 -25.76
C PRO A 50 -34.10 0.27 -24.40
N GLY A 51 -32.81 0.56 -24.20
CA GLY A 51 -32.09 0.29 -22.94
C GLY A 51 -32.26 1.38 -21.87
N GLU A 52 -31.69 1.14 -20.69
CA GLU A 52 -31.64 2.08 -19.57
C GLU A 52 -30.20 2.40 -19.16
N GLY A 53 -29.98 3.54 -18.51
CA GLY A 53 -28.67 3.98 -18.02
C GLY A 53 -27.60 4.13 -19.11
N ALA A 54 -26.32 4.05 -18.72
CA ALA A 54 -25.19 4.19 -19.63
C ALA A 54 -25.13 3.10 -20.73
N GLY A 55 -25.60 1.88 -20.43
CA GLY A 55 -25.60 0.76 -21.37
C GLY A 55 -26.42 1.01 -22.64
N ALA A 56 -27.49 1.81 -22.55
CA ALA A 56 -28.32 2.17 -23.69
C ALA A 56 -27.55 2.91 -24.79
N TYR A 57 -26.58 3.76 -24.39
CA TYR A 57 -25.77 4.57 -25.29
C TYR A 57 -24.58 3.80 -25.89
N LEU A 58 -24.31 2.58 -25.42
CA LEU A 58 -23.23 1.72 -25.89
C LEU A 58 -23.68 0.68 -26.93
N ASP A 59 -24.99 0.53 -27.15
CA ASP A 59 -25.53 -0.39 -28.14
C ASP A 59 -25.49 0.24 -29.55
N VAL A 60 -24.49 -0.14 -30.33
CA VAL A 60 -24.26 0.36 -31.70
C VAL A 60 -25.50 0.14 -32.58
N GLN A 61 -26.17 -1.01 -32.49
CA GLN A 61 -27.31 -1.33 -33.34
C GLN A 61 -28.52 -0.46 -32.97
N ALA A 62 -28.80 -0.32 -31.68
CA ALA A 62 -29.88 0.53 -31.20
C ALA A 62 -29.63 2.02 -31.53
N VAL A 63 -28.39 2.49 -31.38
CA VAL A 63 -28.00 3.87 -31.69
C VAL A 63 -28.12 4.16 -33.19
N VAL A 64 -27.66 3.26 -34.06
CA VAL A 64 -27.79 3.42 -35.52
C VAL A 64 -29.26 3.39 -35.94
N ALA A 65 -30.07 2.49 -35.39
CA ALA A 65 -31.51 2.43 -35.66
C ALA A 65 -32.21 3.73 -35.23
N ALA A 66 -31.85 4.30 -34.07
CA ALA A 66 -32.37 5.59 -33.64
C ALA A 66 -31.92 6.74 -34.56
N ALA A 67 -30.68 6.71 -35.03
CA ALA A 67 -30.12 7.74 -35.90
C ALA A 67 -30.71 7.74 -37.32
N GLN A 68 -31.27 6.63 -37.79
CA GLN A 68 -31.95 6.56 -39.09
C GLN A 68 -33.17 7.48 -39.20
N VAL A 69 -33.75 7.94 -38.09
CA VAL A 69 -34.80 8.98 -38.08
C VAL A 69 -34.30 10.31 -38.68
N GLY A 70 -32.99 10.54 -38.65
CA GLY A 70 -32.36 11.68 -39.33
C GLY A 70 -32.45 11.62 -40.87
N GLY A 71 -32.67 10.43 -41.44
CA GLY A 71 -32.63 10.18 -42.88
C GLY A 71 -31.22 10.03 -43.44
N VAL A 72 -31.14 9.66 -44.74
CA VAL A 72 -29.86 9.49 -45.45
C VAL A 72 -29.07 10.81 -45.46
N GLY A 73 -27.79 10.73 -45.12
CA GLY A 73 -26.87 11.88 -45.02
C GLY A 73 -26.97 12.66 -43.71
N ALA A 74 -27.78 12.22 -42.73
CA ALA A 74 -27.80 12.86 -41.42
C ALA A 74 -26.46 12.73 -40.70
N LEU A 75 -26.08 13.81 -40.00
CA LEU A 75 -24.85 13.89 -39.24
C LEU A 75 -25.05 13.24 -37.87
N VAL A 76 -24.34 12.17 -37.55
CA VAL A 76 -24.40 11.48 -36.26
C VAL A 76 -23.25 11.99 -35.39
N HIS A 77 -23.58 12.83 -34.42
CA HIS A 77 -22.59 13.43 -33.53
C HIS A 77 -22.52 12.66 -32.21
N PRO A 78 -21.40 11.96 -31.94
CA PRO A 78 -21.29 11.14 -30.74
C PRO A 78 -20.78 11.90 -29.52
N GLY A 79 -20.32 13.15 -29.67
CA GLY A 79 -19.81 13.94 -28.56
C GLY A 79 -18.49 13.35 -28.03
N TYR A 80 -18.45 13.09 -26.73
CA TYR A 80 -17.33 12.42 -26.05
C TYR A 80 -17.82 11.32 -25.11
N GLY A 81 -16.99 10.31 -24.86
CA GLY A 81 -17.42 9.11 -24.15
C GLY A 81 -18.42 8.27 -24.95
N PHE A 82 -18.97 7.22 -24.33
CA PHE A 82 -19.80 6.22 -25.02
C PHE A 82 -19.14 5.72 -26.31
N LEU A 83 -19.80 5.88 -27.46
CA LEU A 83 -19.36 5.40 -28.76
C LEU A 83 -18.57 6.44 -29.58
N SER A 84 -18.12 7.55 -28.98
CA SER A 84 -17.39 8.61 -29.68
C SER A 84 -16.07 8.19 -30.31
N GLU A 85 -15.48 7.11 -29.82
CA GLU A 85 -14.24 6.52 -30.35
C GLU A 85 -14.50 5.18 -31.07
N SER A 86 -15.77 4.81 -31.25
CA SER A 86 -16.16 3.52 -31.81
C SER A 86 -16.03 3.51 -33.33
N ALA A 87 -15.01 2.81 -33.82
CA ALA A 87 -14.88 2.51 -35.24
C ALA A 87 -16.05 1.68 -35.78
N GLU A 88 -16.67 0.85 -34.94
CA GLU A 88 -17.86 0.07 -35.28
C GLU A 88 -19.05 0.99 -35.55
N LEU A 89 -19.28 1.98 -34.68
CA LEU A 89 -20.34 2.97 -34.89
C LEU A 89 -20.10 3.78 -36.18
N ALA A 90 -18.87 4.23 -36.43
CA ALA A 90 -18.54 4.96 -37.65
C ALA A 90 -18.80 4.12 -38.92
N ALA A 91 -18.41 2.84 -38.92
CA ALA A 91 -18.66 1.92 -40.01
C ALA A 91 -20.16 1.62 -40.19
N ALA A 92 -20.88 1.40 -39.09
CA ALA A 92 -22.32 1.13 -39.12
C ALA A 92 -23.13 2.34 -39.58
N CYS A 93 -22.73 3.56 -39.20
CA CYS A 93 -23.29 4.80 -39.74
C CYS A 93 -23.11 4.86 -41.25
N ALA A 94 -21.90 4.63 -41.76
CA ALA A 94 -21.62 4.63 -43.19
C ALA A 94 -22.45 3.58 -43.95
N ALA A 95 -22.58 2.36 -43.40
CA ALA A 95 -23.39 1.29 -43.97
C ALA A 95 -24.90 1.64 -44.00
N ALA A 96 -25.38 2.42 -43.02
CA ALA A 96 -26.74 2.92 -42.95
C ALA A 96 -26.98 4.20 -43.78
N GLY A 97 -25.98 4.70 -44.51
CA GLY A 97 -26.07 5.95 -45.27
C GLY A 97 -26.08 7.21 -44.39
N LEU A 98 -25.60 7.12 -43.15
CA LEU A 98 -25.43 8.21 -42.20
C LEU A 98 -23.96 8.69 -42.20
N VAL A 99 -23.72 9.92 -41.73
CA VAL A 99 -22.39 10.51 -41.67
C VAL A 99 -21.95 10.63 -40.22
N PHE A 100 -20.96 9.85 -39.81
CA PHE A 100 -20.36 9.98 -38.49
C PHE A 100 -19.57 11.29 -38.37
N VAL A 101 -19.85 12.08 -37.35
CA VAL A 101 -19.14 13.36 -37.11
C VAL A 101 -17.89 13.09 -36.28
N GLY A 102 -16.81 12.77 -36.98
CA GLY A 102 -15.49 12.48 -36.41
C GLY A 102 -14.61 11.80 -37.45
N PRO A 103 -13.44 11.26 -37.05
CA PRO A 103 -12.56 10.53 -37.94
C PRO A 103 -13.22 9.25 -38.50
N GLY A 104 -12.74 8.83 -39.67
CA GLY A 104 -13.19 7.59 -40.30
C GLY A 104 -12.81 6.34 -39.49
N ALA A 105 -13.51 5.23 -39.73
CA ALA A 105 -13.34 3.99 -38.97
C ALA A 105 -11.90 3.44 -38.93
N GLU A 106 -11.12 3.62 -40.00
CA GLU A 106 -9.69 3.25 -40.05
C GLU A 106 -8.84 4.10 -39.07
N VAL A 107 -9.10 5.41 -39.03
CA VAL A 107 -8.40 6.35 -38.13
C VAL A 107 -8.80 6.07 -36.69
N LEU A 108 -10.09 5.82 -36.44
CA LEU A 108 -10.59 5.39 -35.12
C LEU A 108 -9.96 4.07 -34.67
N ARG A 109 -9.78 3.08 -35.56
CA ARG A 109 -9.06 1.84 -35.23
C ARG A 109 -7.58 2.08 -34.94
N THR A 110 -6.96 3.01 -35.67
CA THR A 110 -5.55 3.35 -35.45
C THR A 110 -5.35 4.02 -34.10
N PHE A 111 -6.19 5.00 -33.73
CA PHE A 111 -6.03 5.73 -32.48
C PHE A 111 -6.70 5.07 -31.27
N GLY A 112 -7.68 4.19 -31.48
CA GLY A 112 -8.31 3.39 -30.43
C GLY A 112 -7.47 2.19 -29.96
N ASP A 113 -6.39 1.87 -30.68
CA ASP A 113 -5.38 0.88 -30.29
C ASP A 113 -4.08 1.61 -29.91
N LYS A 114 -3.63 1.45 -28.66
CA LYS A 114 -2.45 2.17 -28.15
C LYS A 114 -1.16 1.82 -28.92
N VAL A 115 -1.03 0.59 -29.37
CA VAL A 115 0.15 0.11 -30.12
C VAL A 115 0.13 0.70 -31.52
N ALA A 116 -1.04 0.68 -32.18
CA ALA A 116 -1.20 1.26 -33.50
C ALA A 116 -1.01 2.78 -33.49
N ALA A 117 -1.54 3.47 -32.47
CA ALA A 117 -1.39 4.90 -32.27
C ALA A 117 0.08 5.29 -32.07
N ARG A 118 0.78 4.55 -31.21
CA ARG A 118 2.21 4.71 -30.99
C ARG A 118 3.04 4.47 -32.25
N ALA A 119 2.77 3.39 -32.98
CA ALA A 119 3.45 3.10 -34.23
C ALA A 119 3.19 4.19 -35.29
N ALA A 120 2.00 4.79 -35.29
CA ALA A 120 1.71 5.95 -36.14
C ALA A 120 2.53 7.19 -35.72
N ALA A 121 2.65 7.46 -34.42
CA ALA A 121 3.49 8.53 -33.89
C ALA A 121 4.98 8.34 -34.26
N GLU A 122 5.53 7.14 -34.08
CA GLU A 122 6.89 6.79 -34.47
C GLU A 122 7.12 6.99 -35.98
N ARG A 123 6.20 6.52 -36.83
CA ARG A 123 6.27 6.72 -38.30
C ARG A 123 6.18 8.19 -38.70
N ALA A 124 5.43 9.00 -37.97
CA ALA A 124 5.33 10.44 -38.17
C ALA A 124 6.53 11.22 -37.60
N GLY A 125 7.51 10.52 -37.00
CA GLY A 125 8.69 11.13 -36.39
C GLY A 125 8.37 11.92 -35.13
N VAL A 126 7.30 11.56 -34.42
CA VAL A 126 6.94 12.14 -33.12
C VAL A 126 7.62 11.33 -32.01
N PRO A 127 8.34 11.97 -31.07
CA PRO A 127 8.98 11.27 -29.97
C PRO A 127 7.96 10.50 -29.12
N VAL A 128 8.27 9.25 -28.79
CA VAL A 128 7.46 8.37 -27.92
C VAL A 128 8.32 7.89 -26.74
N LEU A 129 7.70 7.48 -25.64
CA LEU A 129 8.43 6.89 -24.51
C LEU A 129 9.01 5.53 -24.88
N ALA A 130 10.06 5.04 -24.25
CA ALA A 130 10.47 3.66 -24.44
C ALA A 130 9.36 2.71 -23.94
N ALA A 131 9.03 1.67 -24.70
CA ALA A 131 8.02 0.69 -24.30
C ALA A 131 8.34 -0.70 -24.83
N THR A 132 7.76 -1.72 -24.21
CA THR A 132 7.77 -3.09 -24.72
C THR A 132 6.73 -3.29 -25.82
N SER A 133 6.77 -4.44 -26.49
CA SER A 133 5.70 -4.90 -27.38
C SER A 133 4.38 -5.13 -26.61
N ALA A 134 3.26 -5.13 -27.32
CA ALA A 134 2.00 -5.61 -26.76
C ALA A 134 2.05 -7.11 -26.51
N GLY A 135 1.54 -7.53 -25.35
CA GLY A 135 1.63 -8.91 -24.88
C GLY A 135 3.01 -9.27 -24.33
N ALA A 136 3.86 -8.28 -24.04
CA ALA A 136 5.17 -8.50 -23.43
C ALA A 136 5.03 -9.20 -22.08
N GLY A 137 5.86 -10.21 -21.85
CA GLY A 137 5.89 -10.89 -20.56
C GLY A 137 6.44 -10.00 -19.44
N ALA A 138 6.20 -10.39 -18.18
CA ALA A 138 6.75 -9.67 -17.02
C ALA A 138 8.30 -9.55 -17.07
N ALA A 139 9.00 -10.48 -17.71
CA ALA A 139 10.46 -10.42 -17.89
C ALA A 139 10.89 -9.27 -18.81
N GLU A 140 10.22 -9.07 -19.94
CA GLU A 140 10.52 -7.97 -20.88
C GLU A 140 10.25 -6.61 -20.23
N ILE A 141 9.18 -6.51 -19.45
CA ILE A 141 8.87 -5.29 -18.69
C ILE A 141 9.91 -5.08 -17.57
N ALA A 142 10.47 -6.15 -16.99
CA ALA A 142 11.56 -6.04 -16.03
C ALA A 142 12.83 -5.50 -16.67
N GLU A 143 13.15 -5.92 -17.90
CA GLU A 143 14.26 -5.37 -18.67
C GLU A 143 14.07 -3.87 -18.95
N LEU A 144 12.85 -3.46 -19.32
CA LEU A 144 12.52 -2.04 -19.48
C LEU A 144 12.70 -1.27 -18.17
N LEU A 145 12.30 -1.84 -17.03
CA LEU A 145 12.48 -1.23 -15.71
C LEU A 145 13.96 -1.10 -15.30
N VAL A 146 14.80 -2.06 -15.70
CA VAL A 146 16.26 -1.96 -15.51
C VAL A 146 16.84 -0.83 -16.35
N ALA A 147 16.37 -0.66 -17.60
CA ALA A 147 16.80 0.42 -18.48
C ALA A 147 16.27 1.80 -18.04
N HIS A 148 15.13 1.84 -17.35
CA HIS A 148 14.44 3.06 -16.90
C HIS A 148 14.19 3.02 -15.37
N PRO A 149 15.20 3.31 -14.55
CA PRO A 149 15.12 3.16 -13.09
C PRO A 149 14.15 4.14 -12.40
N GLU A 150 13.68 5.19 -13.09
CA GLU A 150 12.60 6.07 -12.60
C GLU A 150 11.26 5.32 -12.46
N GLY A 151 11.10 4.20 -13.18
CA GLY A 151 9.95 3.31 -13.13
C GLY A 151 9.41 2.98 -14.52
N VAL A 152 8.45 2.06 -14.54
CA VAL A 152 7.64 1.71 -15.72
C VAL A 152 6.16 1.76 -15.36
N MET A 153 5.33 2.19 -16.30
CA MET A 153 3.88 2.04 -16.25
C MET A 153 3.49 0.76 -16.98
N VAL A 154 2.98 -0.22 -16.25
CA VAL A 154 2.35 -1.41 -16.81
C VAL A 154 0.95 -1.04 -17.25
N LYS A 155 0.57 -1.29 -18.50
CA LYS A 155 -0.70 -0.87 -19.10
C LYS A 155 -1.36 -2.01 -19.87
N ALA A 156 -2.69 -2.09 -19.79
CA ALA A 156 -3.49 -2.91 -20.70
C ALA A 156 -3.35 -2.39 -22.13
N ALA A 157 -3.15 -3.31 -23.08
CA ALA A 157 -3.04 -3.00 -24.51
C ALA A 157 -4.39 -2.54 -25.07
N ALA A 158 -5.48 -3.23 -24.67
CA ALA A 158 -6.85 -2.82 -24.92
C ALA A 158 -7.39 -1.94 -23.78
N GLY A 159 -8.10 -0.85 -24.12
CA GLY A 159 -8.84 -0.02 -23.17
C GLY A 159 -8.29 1.40 -22.93
N GLY A 160 -9.17 2.33 -22.55
CA GLY A 160 -8.86 3.75 -22.29
C GLY A 160 -9.37 4.26 -20.94
N GLY A 161 -9.02 5.49 -20.57
CA GLY A 161 -9.58 6.17 -19.38
C GLY A 161 -9.02 5.71 -18.04
N GLY A 162 -7.74 5.35 -17.98
CA GLY A 162 -7.04 5.15 -16.70
C GLY A 162 -7.16 3.78 -16.02
N ARG A 163 -8.02 2.89 -16.55
CA ARG A 163 -8.25 1.54 -16.01
C ARG A 163 -7.20 0.56 -16.54
N GLY A 164 -6.73 -0.36 -15.69
CA GLY A 164 -5.69 -1.33 -16.07
C GLY A 164 -4.32 -0.68 -16.32
N MET A 165 -3.91 0.26 -15.46
CA MET A 165 -2.54 0.82 -15.48
C MET A 165 -1.93 0.85 -14.08
N ARG A 166 -0.65 0.49 -13.95
CA ARG A 166 0.04 0.43 -12.65
C ARG A 166 1.46 0.97 -12.79
N VAL A 167 1.80 1.93 -11.92
CA VAL A 167 3.17 2.40 -11.78
C VAL A 167 3.99 1.35 -11.02
N VAL A 168 5.12 0.96 -11.58
CA VAL A 168 6.08 0.03 -10.98
C VAL A 168 7.44 0.71 -10.95
N ARG A 169 7.90 1.06 -9.75
CA ARG A 169 9.26 1.57 -9.51
C ARG A 169 10.18 0.51 -8.93
N ASP A 170 9.60 -0.49 -8.28
CA ASP A 170 10.32 -1.57 -7.63
C ASP A 170 10.14 -2.86 -8.42
N PRO A 171 11.21 -3.48 -8.95
CA PRO A 171 11.14 -4.75 -9.67
C PRO A 171 10.42 -5.85 -8.88
N ARG A 172 10.44 -5.80 -7.54
CA ARG A 172 9.79 -6.80 -6.68
C ARG A 172 8.27 -6.80 -6.77
N VAL A 173 7.66 -5.66 -7.13
CA VAL A 173 6.18 -5.55 -7.25
C VAL A 173 5.70 -5.71 -8.69
N LEU A 174 6.62 -5.82 -9.66
CA LEU A 174 6.28 -5.93 -11.08
C LEU A 174 5.38 -7.14 -11.38
N GLY A 175 5.68 -8.31 -10.80
CA GLY A 175 4.90 -9.52 -11.03
C GLY A 175 3.44 -9.38 -10.58
N GLU A 176 3.21 -8.77 -9.41
CA GLU A 176 1.85 -8.52 -8.91
C GLU A 176 1.14 -7.47 -9.76
N ALA A 177 1.82 -6.36 -10.08
CA ALA A 177 1.28 -5.30 -10.92
C ALA A 177 0.91 -5.81 -12.32
N TYR A 178 1.72 -6.70 -12.89
CA TYR A 178 1.48 -7.36 -14.16
C TYR A 178 0.22 -8.22 -14.12
N GLU A 179 0.13 -9.18 -13.19
CA GLU A 179 -1.03 -10.08 -13.12
C GLU A 179 -2.33 -9.34 -12.76
N ARG A 180 -2.26 -8.30 -11.92
CA ARG A 180 -3.42 -7.44 -11.65
C ARG A 180 -3.85 -6.67 -12.88
N CYS A 181 -2.90 -6.06 -13.60
CA CYS A 181 -3.19 -5.32 -14.83
C CYS A 181 -3.81 -6.24 -15.88
N ARG A 182 -3.27 -7.45 -16.01
CA ARG A 182 -3.76 -8.50 -16.91
C ARG A 182 -5.16 -9.00 -16.53
N ALA A 183 -5.41 -9.28 -15.26
CA ALA A 183 -6.73 -9.71 -14.78
C ALA A 183 -7.78 -8.60 -14.95
N GLU A 184 -7.43 -7.34 -14.69
CA GLU A 184 -8.29 -6.19 -14.93
C GLU A 184 -8.55 -5.97 -16.43
N ALA A 185 -7.54 -6.16 -17.29
CA ALA A 185 -7.68 -6.07 -18.73
C ALA A 185 -8.63 -7.15 -19.26
N LEU A 186 -8.46 -8.40 -18.84
CA LEU A 186 -9.32 -9.51 -19.21
C LEU A 186 -10.77 -9.30 -18.74
N ALA A 187 -10.96 -8.88 -17.49
CA ALA A 187 -12.29 -8.64 -16.94
C ALA A 187 -12.99 -7.41 -17.55
N GLY A 188 -12.22 -6.38 -17.91
CA GLY A 188 -12.74 -5.10 -18.41
C GLY A 188 -12.95 -5.06 -19.92
N PHE A 189 -12.06 -5.70 -20.69
CA PHE A 189 -11.97 -5.55 -22.15
C PHE A 189 -11.95 -6.90 -22.90
N GLY A 190 -11.92 -8.03 -22.20
CA GLY A 190 -11.86 -9.36 -22.81
C GLY A 190 -10.52 -9.71 -23.46
N ASP A 191 -9.49 -8.88 -23.24
CA ASP A 191 -8.14 -9.04 -23.75
C ASP A 191 -7.15 -8.95 -22.57
N ASP A 192 -6.29 -9.95 -22.42
CA ASP A 192 -5.31 -10.03 -21.34
C ASP A 192 -3.93 -9.48 -21.74
N ALA A 193 -3.80 -8.91 -22.94
CA ALA A 193 -2.57 -8.30 -23.42
C ALA A 193 -2.17 -7.06 -22.60
N VAL A 194 -0.92 -7.06 -22.15
CA VAL A 194 -0.30 -5.99 -21.35
C VAL A 194 1.01 -5.55 -22.01
N TYR A 195 1.43 -4.31 -21.79
CA TYR A 195 2.74 -3.81 -22.16
C TYR A 195 3.30 -2.89 -21.05
N GLY A 196 4.62 -2.69 -21.04
CA GLY A 196 5.30 -1.73 -20.18
C GLY A 196 5.73 -0.50 -20.96
N GLU A 197 5.58 0.68 -20.37
CA GLU A 197 6.09 1.94 -20.91
C GLU A 197 6.94 2.65 -19.85
N ALA A 198 8.03 3.31 -20.23
CA ALA A 198 8.88 4.05 -19.31
C ALA A 198 8.07 5.12 -18.58
N LEU A 199 8.24 5.23 -17.27
CA LEU A 199 7.59 6.27 -16.47
C LEU A 199 8.38 7.57 -16.60
N VAL A 200 7.68 8.68 -16.84
CA VAL A 200 8.25 10.02 -16.67
C VAL A 200 7.70 10.62 -15.38
N ALA A 201 8.54 10.68 -14.35
CA ALA A 201 8.19 11.41 -13.14
C ALA A 201 8.15 12.92 -13.41
N ASP A 202 7.30 13.64 -12.68
CA ASP A 202 7.19 15.10 -12.71
C ASP A 202 6.87 15.70 -14.09
N ALA A 203 6.17 14.94 -14.93
CA ALA A 203 5.70 15.43 -16.22
C ALA A 203 4.42 16.26 -16.10
N ARG A 204 4.33 17.29 -16.93
CA ARG A 204 3.10 18.02 -17.26
C ARG A 204 2.34 17.30 -18.36
N HIS A 205 1.02 17.30 -18.28
CA HIS A 205 0.14 16.80 -19.33
C HIS A 205 -0.25 17.97 -20.23
N ILE A 206 0.37 18.05 -21.41
CA ILE A 206 0.12 19.10 -22.40
C ILE A 206 -0.59 18.51 -23.61
N GLU A 207 -1.59 19.22 -24.10
CA GLU A 207 -2.37 18.80 -25.25
C GLU A 207 -2.28 19.80 -26.38
N VAL A 208 -2.45 19.33 -27.61
CA VAL A 208 -2.62 20.17 -28.80
C VAL A 208 -3.96 19.85 -29.45
N GLN A 209 -4.80 20.88 -29.58
CA GLN A 209 -6.03 20.82 -30.35
C GLN A 209 -5.70 20.85 -31.84
N VAL A 210 -6.12 19.83 -32.59
CA VAL A 210 -5.94 19.75 -34.03
C VAL A 210 -7.29 19.70 -34.75
N VAL A 211 -7.37 20.39 -35.88
CA VAL A 211 -8.48 20.32 -36.85
C VAL A 211 -7.91 19.86 -38.17
N ALA A 212 -8.49 18.83 -38.77
CA ALA A 212 -7.98 18.22 -39.99
C ALA A 212 -9.09 17.90 -41.00
N ASP A 213 -8.82 18.01 -42.29
CA ASP A 213 -9.79 17.77 -43.38
C ASP A 213 -9.55 16.47 -44.16
N GLY A 214 -8.68 15.59 -43.66
CA GLY A 214 -8.28 14.35 -44.33
C GLY A 214 -7.06 14.47 -45.22
N VAL A 215 -6.59 15.70 -45.50
CA VAL A 215 -5.35 15.95 -46.25
C VAL A 215 -4.41 16.85 -45.46
N ARG A 216 -4.92 17.98 -44.96
CA ARG A 216 -4.16 18.93 -44.14
C ARG A 216 -4.68 18.96 -42.72
N ALA A 217 -3.82 19.36 -41.79
CA ALA A 217 -4.18 19.62 -40.41
C ALA A 217 -3.62 20.97 -39.90
N VAL A 218 -4.31 21.56 -38.94
CA VAL A 218 -3.89 22.80 -38.26
C VAL A 218 -3.98 22.62 -36.75
N ALA A 219 -2.93 23.02 -36.03
CA ALA A 219 -2.96 23.16 -34.58
C ALA A 219 -3.66 24.47 -34.21
N VAL A 220 -4.77 24.37 -33.47
CA VAL A 220 -5.60 25.51 -33.07
C VAL A 220 -5.07 26.15 -31.78
N GLY A 221 -4.52 25.34 -30.87
CA GLY A 221 -3.96 25.81 -29.60
C GLY A 221 -3.54 24.66 -28.69
N ASP A 222 -2.81 24.99 -27.63
CA ASP A 222 -2.39 24.05 -26.59
C ASP A 222 -3.13 24.24 -25.26
N ARG A 223 -3.24 23.15 -24.49
CA ARG A 223 -3.83 23.13 -23.15
C ARG A 223 -2.88 22.47 -22.15
N ASP A 224 -2.96 22.89 -20.90
CA ASP A 224 -2.36 22.19 -19.76
C ASP A 224 -3.48 21.54 -18.93
N CYS A 225 -3.40 20.21 -18.82
CA CYS A 225 -4.35 19.35 -18.13
C CYS A 225 -3.68 18.59 -16.97
N SER A 226 -2.58 19.13 -16.43
CA SER A 226 -1.78 18.47 -15.39
C SER A 226 -2.49 18.34 -14.04
N VAL A 227 -3.49 19.18 -13.76
CA VAL A 227 -4.29 19.13 -12.52
C VAL A 227 -5.35 18.04 -12.65
N GLN A 228 -5.02 16.86 -12.14
CA GLN A 228 -5.86 15.67 -12.23
C GLN A 228 -5.83 14.84 -10.94
N ARG A 229 -6.97 14.22 -10.60
CA ARG A 229 -7.14 13.29 -9.47
C ARG A 229 -7.34 11.88 -10.00
N ARG A 230 -6.47 10.93 -9.66
CA ARG A 230 -6.53 9.55 -10.18
C ARG A 230 -6.80 9.52 -11.71
N GLN A 231 -6.11 10.40 -12.45
CA GLN A 231 -6.23 10.59 -13.91
C GLN A 231 -7.56 11.20 -14.39
N GLN A 232 -8.40 11.74 -13.50
CA GLN A 232 -9.55 12.57 -13.84
C GLN A 232 -9.14 14.05 -13.82
N LYS A 233 -9.21 14.72 -14.97
CA LYS A 233 -8.87 16.15 -15.11
C LYS A 233 -9.87 17.01 -14.31
N LEU A 234 -9.37 18.00 -13.57
CA LEU A 234 -10.18 18.90 -12.72
C LEU A 234 -10.12 20.36 -13.19
N ILE A 235 -8.91 20.83 -13.52
CA ILE A 235 -8.64 22.19 -13.99
C ILE A 235 -7.85 22.11 -15.29
N GLU A 236 -8.30 22.85 -16.32
CA GLU A 236 -7.60 22.96 -17.60
C GLU A 236 -7.30 24.41 -17.94
N VAL A 237 -6.13 24.65 -18.54
CA VAL A 237 -5.65 26.00 -18.85
C VAL A 237 -5.25 26.09 -20.32
N ALA A 238 -5.72 27.10 -21.04
CA ALA A 238 -5.26 27.43 -22.39
C ALA A 238 -4.82 28.90 -22.49
N PRO A 239 -3.73 29.23 -23.20
CA PRO A 239 -2.67 28.30 -23.62
C PRO A 239 -1.93 27.71 -22.40
N ALA A 240 -1.14 26.65 -22.60
CA ALA A 240 -0.34 26.07 -21.54
C ALA A 240 0.63 27.12 -20.94
N PRO A 241 0.56 27.40 -19.62
CA PRO A 241 1.37 28.44 -19.00
C PRO A 241 2.86 28.06 -19.00
N ASN A 242 3.75 29.04 -19.12
CA ASN A 242 5.21 28.86 -19.05
C ASN A 242 5.78 27.77 -20.00
N LEU A 243 5.13 27.51 -21.13
CA LEU A 243 5.66 26.62 -22.18
C LEU A 243 6.53 27.42 -23.15
N ALA A 244 7.80 27.04 -23.28
CA ALA A 244 8.75 27.72 -24.16
C ALA A 244 8.27 27.73 -25.62
N ALA A 245 8.46 28.84 -26.34
CA ALA A 245 7.96 29.00 -27.71
C ALA A 245 8.44 27.91 -28.66
N VAL A 246 9.73 27.57 -28.61
CA VAL A 246 10.33 26.50 -29.43
C VAL A 246 9.69 25.14 -29.15
N LEU A 247 9.39 24.85 -27.88
CA LEU A 247 8.73 23.62 -27.49
C LEU A 247 7.27 23.59 -27.97
N ARG A 248 6.54 24.71 -27.83
CA ARG A 248 5.18 24.85 -28.35
C ARG A 248 5.12 24.61 -29.85
N GLU A 249 6.00 25.25 -30.62
CA GLU A 249 6.09 25.07 -32.08
C GLU A 249 6.37 23.61 -32.45
N ARG A 250 7.27 22.95 -31.71
CA ARG A 250 7.55 21.52 -31.90
C ARG A 250 6.31 20.66 -31.65
N LEU A 251 5.64 20.83 -30.51
CA LEU A 251 4.43 20.06 -30.17
C LEU A 251 3.30 20.25 -31.19
N HIS A 252 3.08 21.49 -31.63
CA HIS A 252 2.09 21.81 -32.67
C HIS A 252 2.44 21.15 -33.99
N GLY A 253 3.70 21.25 -34.43
CA GLY A 253 4.19 20.59 -35.64
C GLY A 253 4.09 19.07 -35.58
N ASP A 254 4.40 18.47 -34.43
CA ASP A 254 4.31 17.02 -34.20
C ASP A 254 2.87 16.54 -34.29
N ALA A 255 1.94 17.26 -33.65
CA ALA A 255 0.51 16.95 -33.66
C ALA A 255 -0.09 17.03 -35.08
N VAL A 256 0.28 18.06 -35.84
CA VAL A 256 -0.16 18.24 -37.24
C VAL A 256 0.37 17.10 -38.11
N ARG A 257 1.68 16.80 -38.06
CA ARG A 257 2.26 15.70 -38.86
C ARG A 257 1.63 14.36 -38.55
N LEU A 258 1.34 14.08 -37.27
CA LEU A 258 0.66 12.84 -36.89
C LEU A 258 -0.74 12.75 -37.50
N ALA A 259 -1.54 13.82 -37.40
CA ALA A 259 -2.89 13.87 -37.97
C ALA A 259 -2.90 13.68 -39.50
N GLU A 260 -1.98 14.33 -40.21
CA GLU A 260 -1.84 14.22 -41.66
C GLU A 260 -1.37 12.82 -42.09
N SER A 261 -0.46 12.19 -41.33
CA SER A 261 0.11 10.88 -41.65
C SER A 261 -0.93 9.76 -41.75
N VAL A 262 -2.08 9.92 -41.09
CA VAL A 262 -3.19 8.95 -41.09
C VAL A 262 -4.41 9.43 -41.89
N GLY A 263 -4.30 10.56 -42.59
CA GLY A 263 -5.43 11.15 -43.33
C GLY A 263 -6.61 11.50 -42.42
N CYS A 264 -6.34 12.02 -41.23
CA CYS A 264 -7.38 12.32 -40.25
C CYS A 264 -8.32 13.43 -40.75
N ARG A 265 -9.64 13.21 -40.63
CA ARG A 265 -10.68 14.22 -40.84
C ARG A 265 -11.47 14.41 -39.56
N GLY A 266 -11.61 15.64 -39.09
CA GLY A 266 -12.33 15.95 -37.86
C GLY A 266 -11.50 16.78 -36.89
N VAL A 267 -11.98 16.85 -35.66
CA VAL A 267 -11.34 17.52 -34.54
C VAL A 267 -10.80 16.45 -33.59
N ILE A 268 -9.50 16.52 -33.31
CA ILE A 268 -8.79 15.55 -32.48
C ILE A 268 -7.87 16.29 -31.51
N THR A 269 -7.52 15.62 -30.41
CA THR A 269 -6.48 16.09 -29.51
C THR A 269 -5.29 15.15 -29.56
N VAL A 270 -4.09 15.70 -29.67
CA VAL A 270 -2.83 14.95 -29.44
C VAL A 270 -2.31 15.32 -28.05
N GLU A 271 -2.13 14.31 -27.20
CA GLU A 271 -1.69 14.45 -25.82
C GLU A 271 -0.19 14.14 -25.70
N PHE A 272 0.52 14.92 -24.89
CA PHE A 272 1.95 14.83 -24.64
C PHE A 272 2.27 14.88 -23.15
N LEU A 273 3.28 14.12 -22.74
CA LEU A 273 3.97 14.32 -21.46
C LEU A 273 5.16 15.23 -21.68
N VAL A 274 5.28 16.30 -20.89
CA VAL A 274 6.32 17.33 -21.03
C VAL A 274 7.11 17.46 -19.73
N ARG A 275 8.44 17.35 -19.83
CA ARG A 275 9.37 17.59 -18.71
C ARG A 275 10.54 18.46 -19.17
N GLY A 276 10.59 19.70 -18.69
CA GLY A 276 11.60 20.67 -19.15
C GLY A 276 11.48 20.94 -20.65
N ALA A 277 12.52 20.60 -21.42
CA ALA A 277 12.56 20.73 -22.88
C ALA A 277 12.15 19.46 -23.62
N ASP A 278 11.98 18.35 -22.90
CA ASP A 278 11.63 17.05 -23.47
C ASP A 278 10.11 16.87 -23.52
N ALA A 279 9.64 16.21 -24.57
CA ALA A 279 8.24 15.88 -24.72
C ALA A 279 8.08 14.54 -25.42
N TRP A 280 7.08 13.78 -25.00
CA TRP A 280 6.75 12.47 -25.56
C TRP A 280 5.25 12.38 -25.81
N PHE A 281 4.89 11.83 -26.97
CA PHE A 281 3.53 11.47 -27.31
C PHE A 281 2.95 10.51 -26.26
N LEU A 282 1.74 10.80 -25.81
CA LEU A 282 0.98 9.97 -24.88
C LEU A 282 -0.12 9.21 -25.62
N GLU A 283 -1.06 9.93 -26.23
CA GLU A 283 -2.17 9.35 -27.00
C GLU A 283 -2.81 10.38 -27.95
N VAL A 284 -3.69 9.90 -28.83
CA VAL A 284 -4.59 10.75 -29.61
C VAL A 284 -6.01 10.46 -29.17
N ASN A 285 -6.78 11.49 -28.83
CA ASN A 285 -8.22 11.39 -28.61
C ASN A 285 -8.92 11.81 -29.91
N PRO A 286 -9.47 10.87 -30.72
CA PRO A 286 -10.04 11.16 -32.03
C PRO A 286 -11.48 11.70 -31.93
N ARG A 287 -11.72 12.64 -31.02
CA ARG A 287 -13.03 13.18 -30.68
C ARG A 287 -12.93 14.58 -30.08
N LEU A 288 -14.09 15.21 -29.86
CA LEU A 288 -14.18 16.38 -29.00
C LEU A 288 -13.76 16.01 -27.57
N GLN A 289 -13.11 16.93 -26.86
CA GLN A 289 -12.81 16.77 -25.43
C GLN A 289 -13.68 17.70 -24.58
N VAL A 290 -13.85 17.38 -23.30
CA VAL A 290 -14.68 18.15 -22.36
C VAL A 290 -14.18 19.60 -22.27
N GLU A 291 -12.85 19.73 -22.23
CA GLU A 291 -12.00 20.92 -22.15
C GLU A 291 -11.75 21.63 -23.49
N HIS A 292 -12.46 21.28 -24.57
CA HIS A 292 -12.36 22.02 -25.84
C HIS A 292 -12.68 23.52 -25.67
N THR A 293 -13.52 23.85 -24.68
CA THR A 293 -14.02 25.19 -24.34
C THR A 293 -12.90 26.20 -24.06
N VAL A 294 -11.81 25.82 -23.38
CA VAL A 294 -10.71 26.75 -23.11
C VAL A 294 -9.99 27.13 -24.40
N THR A 295 -9.90 26.21 -25.35
CA THR A 295 -9.37 26.51 -26.69
C THR A 295 -10.31 27.44 -27.45
N GLU A 296 -11.63 27.22 -27.39
CA GLU A 296 -12.61 28.13 -28.01
C GLU A 296 -12.52 29.54 -27.42
N GLU A 297 -12.40 29.68 -26.09
CA GLU A 297 -12.36 30.98 -25.43
C GLU A 297 -11.14 31.83 -25.81
N VAL A 298 -9.98 31.19 -26.01
CA VAL A 298 -8.75 31.91 -26.39
C VAL A 298 -8.60 32.08 -27.89
N THR A 299 -9.27 31.29 -28.73
CA THR A 299 -9.13 31.41 -30.20
C THR A 299 -10.33 32.09 -30.85
N GLY A 300 -11.52 32.00 -30.24
CA GLY A 300 -12.80 32.37 -30.84
C GLY A 300 -13.31 31.35 -31.87
N VAL A 301 -12.66 30.19 -32.01
CA VAL A 301 -13.05 29.13 -32.94
C VAL A 301 -14.13 28.25 -32.29
N ASP A 302 -15.26 28.06 -32.97
CA ASP A 302 -16.26 27.05 -32.57
C ASP A 302 -15.86 25.67 -33.14
N LEU A 303 -15.36 24.80 -32.26
CA LEU A 303 -14.81 23.51 -32.64
C LEU A 303 -15.91 22.52 -33.06
N VAL A 304 -17.08 22.57 -32.43
CA VAL A 304 -18.21 21.69 -32.79
C VAL A 304 -18.75 22.06 -34.16
N ALA A 305 -18.82 23.36 -34.44
CA ALA A 305 -19.28 23.85 -35.72
C ALA A 305 -18.31 23.44 -36.86
N LEU A 306 -17.00 23.46 -36.60
CA LEU A 306 -15.98 22.89 -37.50
C LEU A 306 -16.14 21.38 -37.68
N GLN A 307 -16.43 20.61 -36.62
CA GLN A 307 -16.70 19.17 -36.75
C GLN A 307 -17.85 18.89 -37.73
N LEU A 308 -18.94 19.66 -37.63
CA LEU A 308 -20.10 19.54 -38.52
C LEU A 308 -19.75 19.89 -39.98
N ASP A 309 -18.93 20.92 -40.21
CA ASP A 309 -18.47 21.30 -41.55
C ASP A 309 -17.57 20.24 -42.18
N LEU A 310 -16.59 19.74 -41.40
CA LEU A 310 -15.63 18.75 -41.85
C LEU A 310 -16.31 17.42 -42.19
N ALA A 311 -17.32 17.02 -41.40
CA ALA A 311 -18.13 15.84 -41.68
C ALA A 311 -18.89 15.95 -43.02
N GLN A 312 -19.19 17.16 -43.48
CA GLN A 312 -19.82 17.42 -44.78
C GLN A 312 -18.82 17.48 -45.94
N GLY A 313 -17.54 17.21 -45.70
CA GLY A 313 -16.53 17.16 -46.76
C GLY A 313 -15.79 18.48 -47.00
N ARG A 314 -16.12 19.57 -46.29
CA ARG A 314 -15.44 20.87 -46.46
C ARG A 314 -13.94 20.74 -46.14
N SER A 315 -13.11 21.47 -46.88
CA SER A 315 -11.67 21.56 -46.64
C SER A 315 -11.34 22.68 -45.65
N LEU A 316 -10.13 22.68 -45.10
CA LEU A 316 -9.66 23.78 -44.24
C LEU A 316 -9.58 25.11 -45.00
N ASP A 317 -9.32 25.08 -46.30
CA ASP A 317 -9.33 26.28 -47.15
C ASP A 317 -10.75 26.84 -47.32
N ASP A 318 -11.77 25.98 -47.49
CA ASP A 318 -13.18 26.41 -47.58
C ASP A 318 -13.72 27.00 -46.27
N LEU A 319 -13.06 26.68 -45.15
CA LEU A 319 -13.45 27.08 -43.81
C LEU A 319 -12.72 28.32 -43.32
N GLU A 320 -11.71 28.78 -44.06
CA GLU A 320 -10.90 29.97 -43.73
C GLU A 320 -10.49 29.99 -42.25
N VAL A 321 -10.03 28.85 -41.71
CA VAL A 321 -9.68 28.70 -40.29
C VAL A 321 -8.46 29.58 -39.97
N LEU A 322 -8.72 30.81 -39.53
CA LEU A 322 -7.70 31.79 -39.17
C LEU A 322 -7.36 31.68 -37.67
N ILE A 323 -6.11 31.32 -37.38
CA ILE A 323 -5.56 31.27 -36.02
C ILE A 323 -4.63 32.46 -35.80
N GLU A 324 -5.15 33.55 -35.21
CA GLU A 324 -4.40 34.80 -34.97
C GLU A 324 -3.56 34.78 -33.67
N GLY A 325 -3.45 33.62 -33.02
CA GLY A 325 -2.84 33.45 -31.70
C GLY A 325 -3.82 33.59 -30.53
N PRO A 326 -3.43 33.20 -29.30
CA PRO A 326 -4.33 33.15 -28.16
C PRO A 326 -4.71 34.54 -27.64
N ARG A 327 -6.01 34.76 -27.42
CA ARG A 327 -6.62 35.98 -26.86
C ARG A 327 -6.61 35.92 -25.32
N GLY A 328 -5.41 35.99 -24.75
CA GLY A 328 -5.19 35.89 -23.31
C GLY A 328 -5.14 34.43 -22.84
N TYR A 329 -5.67 34.18 -21.64
CA TYR A 329 -5.73 32.85 -21.02
C TYR A 329 -7.17 32.50 -20.65
N ALA A 330 -7.52 31.21 -20.74
CA ALA A 330 -8.76 30.65 -20.23
C ALA A 330 -8.45 29.53 -19.24
N VAL A 331 -9.23 29.47 -18.16
CA VAL A 331 -9.19 28.41 -17.15
C VAL A 331 -10.58 27.78 -17.10
N GLN A 332 -10.66 26.46 -17.21
CA GLN A 332 -11.87 25.70 -16.96
C GLN A 332 -11.75 24.96 -15.63
N ALA A 333 -12.84 24.95 -14.86
CA ALA A 333 -13.02 24.11 -13.69
C ALA A 333 -14.23 23.17 -13.87
N ARG A 334 -14.05 21.89 -13.52
CA ARG A 334 -15.09 20.85 -13.62
C ARG A 334 -15.87 20.72 -12.31
N VAL A 335 -17.06 21.33 -12.27
CA VAL A 335 -17.98 21.25 -11.12
C VAL A 335 -18.72 19.92 -11.17
N ASN A 336 -18.40 19.04 -10.23
CA ASN A 336 -18.93 17.69 -10.13
C ASN A 336 -19.86 17.56 -8.92
N ALA A 337 -20.91 16.75 -9.05
CA ALA A 337 -21.77 16.27 -7.97
C ALA A 337 -21.02 15.20 -7.15
N GLU A 338 -20.06 15.63 -6.35
CA GLU A 338 -19.24 14.78 -5.51
C GLU A 338 -18.86 15.51 -4.22
N ASN A 339 -18.66 14.75 -3.15
CA ASN A 339 -18.18 15.26 -1.87
C ASN A 339 -16.84 14.58 -1.52
N VAL A 340 -15.90 15.34 -0.97
CA VAL A 340 -14.59 14.84 -0.53
C VAL A 340 -14.61 14.71 0.98
N THR A 341 -14.51 13.48 1.47
CA THR A 341 -14.47 13.17 2.89
C THR A 341 -13.17 13.68 3.53
N ALA A 342 -13.15 13.79 4.87
CA ALA A 342 -11.96 14.17 5.62
C ALA A 342 -10.74 13.23 5.41
N GLY A 343 -10.95 12.02 4.88
CA GLY A 343 -9.89 11.06 4.52
C GLY A 343 -9.43 11.14 3.06
N GLY A 344 -9.93 12.10 2.28
CA GLY A 344 -9.60 12.26 0.86
C GLY A 344 -10.40 11.35 -0.10
N ASP A 345 -11.32 10.53 0.41
CA ASP A 345 -12.21 9.72 -0.43
C ASP A 345 -13.32 10.59 -1.04
N VAL A 346 -13.64 10.32 -2.30
CA VAL A 346 -14.62 11.08 -3.07
C VAL A 346 -15.87 10.22 -3.24
N LEU A 347 -17.01 10.74 -2.78
CA LEU A 347 -18.29 10.07 -2.86
C LEU A 347 -19.20 10.80 -3.86
N PRO A 348 -19.84 10.10 -4.81
CA PRO A 348 -20.80 10.72 -5.72
C PRO A 348 -22.01 11.23 -4.93
N SER A 349 -22.40 12.47 -5.21
CA SER A 349 -23.56 13.12 -4.62
C SER A 349 -24.80 12.88 -5.49
N THR A 350 -25.92 12.56 -4.87
CA THR A 350 -27.20 12.32 -5.55
C THR A 350 -28.31 13.12 -4.90
N GLY A 351 -29.26 13.63 -5.68
CA GLY A 351 -30.35 14.44 -5.18
C GLY A 351 -31.08 15.16 -6.31
N THR A 352 -31.98 16.07 -5.95
CA THR A 352 -32.60 16.98 -6.90
C THR A 352 -31.94 18.34 -6.75
N VAL A 353 -31.48 18.92 -7.86
CA VAL A 353 -30.93 20.27 -7.88
C VAL A 353 -32.07 21.24 -7.62
N ALA A 354 -32.28 21.63 -6.36
CA ALA A 354 -33.36 22.52 -5.94
C ALA A 354 -33.16 23.93 -6.51
N GLN A 355 -31.93 24.41 -6.49
CA GLN A 355 -31.54 25.66 -7.11
C GLN A 355 -30.23 25.48 -7.86
N PHE A 356 -30.18 26.07 -9.05
CA PHE A 356 -28.98 26.19 -9.86
C PHE A 356 -28.88 27.63 -10.35
N ALA A 357 -27.83 28.34 -9.95
CA ALA A 357 -27.45 29.62 -10.54
C ALA A 357 -26.03 29.51 -11.07
N ALA A 358 -25.90 29.53 -12.39
CA ALA A 358 -24.61 29.61 -13.05
C ALA A 358 -24.03 31.03 -12.88
N PRO A 359 -22.71 31.16 -12.67
CA PRO A 359 -22.06 32.45 -12.64
C PRO A 359 -22.16 33.14 -14.00
N THR A 360 -22.16 34.46 -13.99
CA THR A 360 -22.29 35.29 -15.20
C THR A 360 -21.22 36.38 -15.22
N GLY A 361 -21.18 37.20 -16.28
CA GLY A 361 -20.28 38.35 -16.36
C GLY A 361 -19.25 38.24 -17.49
N VAL A 362 -18.48 39.31 -17.66
CA VAL A 362 -17.55 39.45 -18.81
C VAL A 362 -16.43 38.42 -18.71
N GLY A 363 -16.32 37.57 -19.73
CA GLY A 363 -15.30 36.54 -19.80
C GLY A 363 -15.57 35.33 -18.89
N VAL A 364 -16.80 35.14 -18.44
CA VAL A 364 -17.27 33.91 -17.78
C VAL A 364 -18.23 33.19 -18.74
N ARG A 365 -17.96 31.92 -19.00
CA ARG A 365 -18.80 31.00 -19.78
C ARG A 365 -19.12 29.78 -18.94
N VAL A 366 -20.35 29.29 -19.02
CA VAL A 366 -20.77 28.07 -18.32
C VAL A 366 -21.45 27.13 -19.31
N ASP A 367 -20.87 25.96 -19.46
CA ASP A 367 -21.43 24.86 -20.24
C ASP A 367 -21.97 23.82 -19.27
N THR A 368 -23.28 23.57 -19.28
CA THR A 368 -23.96 22.74 -18.29
C THR A 368 -25.24 22.13 -18.84
N ALA A 369 -25.63 20.99 -18.28
CA ALA A 369 -26.97 20.43 -18.42
C ALA A 369 -27.81 20.53 -17.14
N ALA A 370 -27.26 21.12 -16.07
CA ALA A 370 -27.93 21.32 -14.81
C ALA A 370 -29.01 22.39 -14.91
N TYR A 371 -30.14 22.16 -14.24
CA TYR A 371 -31.25 23.10 -14.12
C TYR A 371 -32.00 22.81 -12.82
N ALA A 372 -32.73 23.81 -12.30
CA ALA A 372 -33.54 23.63 -11.10
C ALA A 372 -34.66 22.59 -11.34
N GLY A 373 -34.76 21.60 -10.46
CA GLY A 373 -35.62 20.43 -10.58
C GLY A 373 -34.96 19.21 -11.25
N MET A 374 -33.72 19.33 -11.74
CA MET A 374 -33.00 18.18 -12.31
C MET A 374 -32.68 17.14 -11.23
N ARG A 375 -32.97 15.86 -11.47
CA ARG A 375 -32.51 14.76 -10.62
C ARG A 375 -31.11 14.30 -11.03
N GLN A 376 -30.15 14.45 -10.13
CA GLN A 376 -28.80 13.89 -10.23
C GLN A 376 -28.76 12.52 -9.54
N GLY A 377 -28.45 11.46 -10.29
CA GLY A 377 -28.33 10.09 -9.79
C GLY A 377 -26.96 9.48 -10.06
N ALA A 378 -26.67 8.32 -9.49
CA ALA A 378 -25.38 7.63 -9.60
C ALA A 378 -25.19 6.81 -10.90
N GLN A 379 -26.12 6.90 -11.85
CA GLN A 379 -26.12 6.09 -13.09
C GLN A 379 -25.24 6.67 -14.22
N PHE A 380 -24.88 7.96 -14.11
CA PHE A 380 -24.10 8.69 -15.11
C PHE A 380 -22.96 9.46 -14.44
N ASP A 381 -22.12 10.08 -15.27
CA ASP A 381 -21.02 10.92 -14.82
C ASP A 381 -21.48 12.06 -13.90
N SER A 382 -20.62 12.43 -12.95
CA SER A 382 -20.91 13.41 -11.91
C SER A 382 -20.80 14.87 -12.37
N LEU A 383 -20.26 15.16 -13.56
CA LEU A 383 -20.10 16.52 -14.07
C LEU A 383 -21.46 17.25 -14.18
N LEU A 384 -21.63 18.29 -13.37
CA LEU A 384 -22.81 19.17 -13.39
C LEU A 384 -22.59 20.35 -14.33
N ALA A 385 -21.43 21.00 -14.23
CA ALA A 385 -21.12 22.20 -15.01
C ALA A 385 -19.63 22.34 -15.27
N LYS A 386 -19.29 22.97 -16.39
CA LYS A 386 -17.96 23.46 -16.70
C LYS A 386 -17.99 24.97 -16.52
N VAL A 387 -17.20 25.51 -15.61
CA VAL A 387 -17.06 26.96 -15.41
C VAL A 387 -15.77 27.40 -16.08
N ILE A 388 -15.88 28.23 -17.11
CA ILE A 388 -14.76 28.71 -17.90
C ILE A 388 -14.60 30.21 -17.71
N ALA A 389 -13.40 30.64 -17.33
CA ALA A 389 -13.07 32.04 -17.15
C ALA A 389 -11.88 32.44 -18.02
N ARG A 390 -12.07 33.44 -18.87
CA ARG A 390 -11.03 34.05 -19.70
C ARG A 390 -10.50 35.32 -19.06
N GLY A 391 -9.19 35.52 -19.02
CA GLY A 391 -8.53 36.73 -18.55
C GLY A 391 -7.36 37.16 -19.44
N PRO A 392 -6.89 38.43 -19.32
CA PRO A 392 -5.76 38.93 -20.12
C PRO A 392 -4.40 38.33 -19.71
N SER A 393 -4.32 37.66 -18.56
CA SER A 393 -3.13 36.94 -18.08
C SER A 393 -3.56 35.68 -17.32
N TYR A 394 -2.62 34.73 -17.15
CA TYR A 394 -2.87 33.48 -16.44
C TYR A 394 -3.44 33.72 -15.03
N SER A 395 -2.78 34.55 -14.21
CA SER A 395 -3.27 34.86 -12.86
C SER A 395 -4.61 35.58 -12.84
N ALA A 396 -4.92 36.39 -13.87
CA ALA A 396 -6.23 37.03 -13.98
C ALA A 396 -7.35 36.04 -14.33
N ALA A 397 -7.04 35.04 -15.17
CA ALA A 397 -7.98 33.97 -15.50
C ALA A 397 -8.23 33.06 -14.28
N LEU A 398 -7.20 32.70 -13.51
CA LEU A 398 -7.34 31.94 -12.26
C LEU A 398 -8.23 32.65 -11.23
N ARG A 399 -7.95 33.94 -10.94
CA ARG A 399 -8.78 34.73 -10.01
C ARG A 399 -10.22 34.80 -10.47
N ARG A 400 -10.45 35.12 -11.76
CA ARG A 400 -11.81 35.19 -12.32
C ARG A 400 -12.53 33.84 -12.26
N CYS A 401 -11.81 32.72 -12.46
CA CYS A 401 -12.39 31.38 -12.32
C CYS A 401 -12.79 31.11 -10.86
N SER A 402 -11.94 31.48 -9.89
CA SER A 402 -12.26 31.33 -8.46
C SER A 402 -13.44 32.20 -8.03
N ASP A 403 -13.54 33.43 -8.55
CA ASP A 403 -14.67 34.34 -8.31
C ASP A 403 -15.96 33.76 -8.92
N ALA A 404 -15.91 33.28 -10.17
CA ALA A 404 -17.05 32.63 -10.82
C ALA A 404 -17.50 31.36 -10.07
N LEU A 405 -16.57 30.58 -9.52
CA LEU A 405 -16.89 29.44 -8.66
C LEU A 405 -17.56 29.88 -7.35
N ALA A 406 -17.13 31.01 -6.76
CA ALA A 406 -17.77 31.56 -5.56
C ALA A 406 -19.21 32.03 -5.82
N GLU A 407 -19.50 32.48 -7.04
CA GLU A 407 -20.84 32.87 -7.50
C GLU A 407 -21.71 31.69 -7.96
N THR A 408 -21.13 30.48 -8.09
CA THR A 408 -21.85 29.28 -8.53
C THR A 408 -22.72 28.75 -7.39
N VAL A 409 -24.04 28.77 -7.58
CA VAL A 409 -24.99 28.25 -6.58
C VAL A 409 -25.55 26.91 -7.06
N VAL A 410 -25.29 25.86 -6.28
CA VAL A 410 -25.91 24.54 -6.45
C VAL A 410 -26.48 24.12 -5.10
N ILE A 411 -27.81 24.03 -5.01
CA ILE A 411 -28.52 23.62 -3.78
C ILE A 411 -29.26 22.32 -4.05
N GLY A 412 -29.23 21.40 -3.09
CA GLY A 412 -29.88 20.09 -3.16
C GLY A 412 -28.96 18.93 -3.60
N VAL A 413 -27.72 19.23 -4.01
CA VAL A 413 -26.67 18.24 -4.33
C VAL A 413 -25.32 18.81 -3.91
N ASP A 414 -24.54 18.06 -3.11
CA ASP A 414 -23.16 18.44 -2.75
C ASP A 414 -22.25 18.50 -3.99
N THR A 415 -21.29 19.42 -3.99
CA THR A 415 -20.35 19.62 -5.11
C THR A 415 -18.91 19.82 -4.65
N ASN A 416 -17.97 19.62 -5.57
CA ASN A 416 -16.53 19.85 -5.35
C ASN A 416 -16.10 21.32 -5.49
N VAL A 417 -17.01 22.30 -5.53
CA VAL A 417 -16.70 23.73 -5.76
C VAL A 417 -15.66 24.27 -4.77
N ALA A 418 -15.79 23.95 -3.49
CA ALA A 418 -14.86 24.42 -2.46
C ALA A 418 -13.42 23.90 -2.68
N LEU A 419 -13.29 22.64 -3.10
CA LEU A 419 -12.00 22.04 -3.45
C LEU A 419 -11.39 22.67 -4.70
N LEU A 420 -12.19 22.93 -5.74
CA LEU A 420 -11.72 23.60 -6.95
C LEU A 420 -11.16 25.00 -6.64
N ARG A 421 -11.80 25.73 -5.72
CA ARG A 421 -11.32 27.06 -5.29
C ARG A 421 -9.99 26.96 -4.53
N ALA A 422 -9.82 25.96 -3.67
CA ALA A 422 -8.54 25.70 -3.00
C ALA A 422 -7.40 25.39 -3.99
N VAL A 423 -7.69 24.60 -5.03
CA VAL A 423 -6.72 24.31 -6.10
C VAL A 423 -6.34 25.58 -6.86
N LEU A 424 -7.32 26.41 -7.25
CA LEU A 424 -7.05 27.64 -7.99
C LEU A 424 -6.25 28.67 -7.19
N ASP A 425 -6.47 28.73 -5.86
CA ASP A 425 -5.71 29.59 -4.95
C ASP A 425 -4.23 29.20 -4.91
N GLU A 426 -3.94 27.91 -4.83
CA GLU A 426 -2.56 27.40 -4.82
C GLU A 426 -1.86 27.66 -6.17
N LEU A 427 -2.58 27.53 -7.29
CA LEU A 427 -2.06 27.87 -8.61
C LEU A 427 -1.85 29.39 -8.81
N ALA A 428 -2.49 30.25 -8.02
CA ALA A 428 -2.44 31.70 -8.18
C ALA A 428 -1.02 32.27 -8.04
N GLY A 429 -0.12 31.54 -7.36
CA GLY A 429 1.32 31.84 -7.28
C GLY A 429 2.08 31.75 -8.62
N GLY A 430 1.44 31.31 -9.70
CA GLY A 430 2.05 31.19 -11.03
C GLY A 430 2.91 29.94 -11.20
N VAL A 431 2.74 28.95 -10.32
CA VAL A 431 3.44 27.67 -10.36
C VAL A 431 2.85 26.78 -11.45
N THR A 432 3.70 26.09 -12.19
CA THR A 432 3.28 24.97 -13.06
C THR A 432 3.43 23.67 -12.30
N VAL A 433 2.41 22.81 -12.36
CA VAL A 433 2.34 21.59 -11.56
C VAL A 433 2.49 20.33 -12.42
N SER A 434 2.96 19.24 -11.82
CA SER A 434 3.03 17.93 -12.48
C SER A 434 1.73 17.15 -12.33
N THR A 435 1.59 16.07 -13.10
CA THR A 435 0.46 15.12 -13.02
C THR A 435 0.30 14.39 -11.69
N ALA A 436 1.31 14.40 -10.81
CA ALA A 436 1.26 13.81 -9.46
C ALA A 436 0.87 14.83 -8.37
N TRP A 437 0.99 16.12 -8.67
CA TRP A 437 0.89 17.20 -7.69
C TRP A 437 -0.42 17.18 -6.88
N PHE A 438 -1.56 16.92 -7.51
CA PHE A 438 -2.84 16.92 -6.79
C PHE A 438 -2.90 15.82 -5.72
N GLU A 439 -2.43 14.61 -6.03
CA GLU A 439 -2.40 13.49 -5.07
C GLU A 439 -1.41 13.77 -3.94
N ASP A 440 -0.24 14.33 -4.25
CA ASP A 440 0.79 14.67 -3.27
C ASP A 440 0.33 15.77 -2.29
N ASN A 441 -0.63 16.62 -2.70
CA ASN A 441 -1.13 17.77 -1.94
C ASN A 441 -2.59 17.63 -1.48
N LEU A 442 -3.21 16.46 -1.65
CA LEU A 442 -4.65 16.26 -1.39
C LEU A 442 -5.06 16.64 0.04
N ASN A 443 -4.25 16.28 1.04
CA ASN A 443 -4.56 16.56 2.44
C ASN A 443 -4.59 18.06 2.73
N GLU A 444 -3.63 18.82 2.20
CA GLU A 444 -3.59 20.27 2.37
C GLU A 444 -4.72 20.97 1.61
N LEU A 445 -4.95 20.56 0.36
CA LEU A 445 -6.04 21.08 -0.46
C LEU A 445 -7.42 20.82 0.18
N SER A 446 -7.61 19.65 0.79
CA SER A 446 -8.84 19.30 1.50
C SER A 446 -9.03 20.12 2.77
N ALA A 447 -7.96 20.37 3.52
CA ALA A 447 -8.00 21.26 4.69
C ALA A 447 -8.36 22.70 4.29
N ARG A 448 -7.75 23.21 3.22
CA ARG A 448 -8.01 24.57 2.71
C ARG A 448 -9.40 24.70 2.07
N ALA A 449 -9.97 23.62 1.53
CA ALA A 449 -11.33 23.62 0.99
C ALA A 449 -12.39 24.00 2.06
N ILE A 450 -12.11 23.76 3.35
CA ILE A 450 -12.99 24.16 4.46
C ILE A 450 -13.20 25.68 4.45
N ASP A 451 -12.16 26.47 4.16
CA ASP A 451 -12.23 27.94 4.12
C ASP A 451 -13.11 28.48 2.99
N TYR A 452 -13.32 27.67 1.94
CA TYR A 452 -14.18 28.01 0.81
C TYR A 452 -15.59 27.41 0.92
N THR A 453 -15.86 26.67 2.01
CA THR A 453 -17.21 26.20 2.32
C THR A 453 -18.06 27.38 2.75
N PRO A 454 -19.23 27.63 2.14
CA PRO A 454 -20.05 28.79 2.49
C PRO A 454 -20.36 28.86 3.99
N ALA A 455 -19.99 29.97 4.64
CA ALA A 455 -20.15 30.17 6.10
C ALA A 455 -21.61 30.36 6.56
N VAL A 456 -22.56 30.37 5.62
CA VAL A 456 -23.98 30.60 5.88
C VAL A 456 -24.76 29.44 5.28
N PRO A 457 -25.48 28.63 6.08
CA PRO A 457 -26.57 27.85 5.52
C PRO A 457 -27.55 28.86 4.95
N ILE A 458 -27.69 28.92 3.61
CA ILE A 458 -28.70 29.76 2.98
C ILE A 458 -30.03 29.29 3.56
N GLU A 459 -30.61 30.09 4.47
CA GLU A 459 -31.97 29.88 4.92
C GLU A 459 -32.85 29.77 3.66
N PRO A 460 -33.77 28.80 3.57
CA PRO A 460 -34.71 28.72 2.45
C PRO A 460 -35.68 29.91 2.51
N GLY A 461 -35.21 31.07 2.07
CA GLY A 461 -35.90 32.34 2.10
C GLY A 461 -36.04 32.91 0.69
N VAL A 462 -37.19 32.63 0.09
CA VAL A 462 -37.82 33.36 -1.03
C VAL A 462 -37.26 33.11 -2.45
N VAL A 463 -37.60 31.96 -3.03
CA VAL A 463 -38.16 31.90 -4.41
C VAL A 463 -39.25 30.82 -4.42
N SER A 464 -40.51 31.23 -4.60
CA SER A 464 -41.63 30.32 -4.79
C SER A 464 -41.63 29.76 -6.21
N VAL A 465 -41.52 28.44 -6.34
CA VAL A 465 -42.25 27.70 -7.37
C VAL A 465 -42.91 26.51 -6.69
N VAL A 466 -44.22 26.44 -6.89
CA VAL A 466 -45.20 25.65 -6.15
C VAL A 466 -44.92 24.15 -6.30
N ALA A 467 -44.52 23.52 -5.21
CA ALA A 467 -44.81 22.12 -4.89
C ALA A 467 -45.02 22.05 -3.38
N ASP A 468 -46.30 21.99 -2.98
CA ASP A 468 -46.83 21.84 -1.62
C ASP A 468 -46.36 22.87 -0.59
N SER A 469 -46.72 24.13 -0.80
CA SER A 469 -46.71 25.12 0.29
C SER A 469 -47.76 24.73 1.32
N VAL A 470 -47.30 24.11 2.40
CA VAL A 470 -48.06 23.91 3.63
C VAL A 470 -48.51 25.29 4.11
N VAL A 471 -49.81 25.58 4.07
CA VAL A 471 -50.37 26.83 4.60
C VAL A 471 -50.23 26.79 6.12
N LEU A 472 -49.45 27.70 6.71
CA LEU A 472 -49.23 27.83 8.16
C LEU A 472 -50.06 29.01 8.70
N GLN A 473 -50.61 28.89 9.92
CA GLN A 473 -51.16 30.03 10.67
C GLN A 473 -50.04 30.82 11.37
N ASP A 474 -50.33 32.04 11.88
CA ASP A 474 -49.32 32.95 12.46
C ASP A 474 -48.52 32.35 13.64
N ASP A 475 -49.02 31.28 14.28
CA ASP A 475 -48.37 30.54 15.37
C ASP A 475 -47.79 29.16 14.96
N GLU A 476 -47.83 28.81 13.68
CA GLU A 476 -47.47 27.47 13.19
C GLU A 476 -46.11 27.43 12.47
N GLN A 477 -45.35 26.35 12.72
CA GLN A 477 -44.08 26.04 12.09
C GLN A 477 -44.09 24.61 11.53
N THR A 478 -43.18 24.29 10.59
CA THR A 478 -43.10 22.97 9.95
C THR A 478 -41.87 22.22 10.42
N LEU A 479 -42.04 20.95 10.84
CA LEU A 479 -40.92 20.04 11.05
C LEU A 479 -40.56 19.37 9.71
N ARG A 480 -39.29 19.47 9.30
CA ARG A 480 -38.81 18.98 8.00
C ARG A 480 -37.81 17.84 8.15
N SER A 481 -37.75 16.97 7.16
CA SER A 481 -36.79 15.88 7.10
C SER A 481 -35.37 16.42 6.90
N PRO A 482 -34.34 16.03 7.67
CA PRO A 482 -32.96 16.43 7.40
C PRO A 482 -32.31 15.64 6.26
N MET A 483 -32.96 14.55 5.82
CA MET A 483 -32.40 13.59 4.85
C MET A 483 -33.51 12.90 4.04
N GLY A 484 -33.13 12.15 3.01
CA GLY A 484 -34.07 11.31 2.28
C GLY A 484 -34.31 10.00 3.03
N GLY A 485 -35.56 9.58 3.20
CA GLY A 485 -35.92 8.36 3.93
C GLY A 485 -37.42 8.07 3.93
N THR A 486 -37.83 6.90 4.39
CA THR A 486 -39.24 6.51 4.53
C THR A 486 -39.74 6.83 5.94
N VAL A 487 -40.83 7.58 6.08
CA VAL A 487 -41.39 7.88 7.41
C VAL A 487 -41.88 6.59 8.07
N VAL A 488 -41.42 6.29 9.28
CA VAL A 488 -41.78 5.08 10.04
C VAL A 488 -42.90 5.38 11.03
N SER A 489 -42.81 6.49 11.75
CA SER A 489 -43.82 6.93 12.73
C SER A 489 -43.77 8.45 12.93
N LEU A 490 -44.90 9.06 13.31
CA LEU A 490 -45.01 10.46 13.72
C LEU A 490 -45.86 10.56 15.00
N VAL A 491 -45.57 11.54 15.87
CA VAL A 491 -46.39 11.82 17.06
C VAL A 491 -47.74 12.41 16.66
N GLU A 492 -48.82 11.92 17.27
CA GLU A 492 -50.20 12.28 16.92
C GLU A 492 -50.53 13.79 17.04
N PRO A 493 -51.35 14.35 16.13
CA PRO A 493 -51.85 15.72 16.23
C PRO A 493 -52.56 16.00 17.55
N GLY A 494 -52.36 17.19 18.11
CA GLY A 494 -52.88 17.63 19.41
C GLY A 494 -51.95 17.36 20.60
N THR A 495 -50.92 16.53 20.43
CA THR A 495 -49.95 16.19 21.48
C THR A 495 -48.99 17.35 21.75
N VAL A 496 -48.81 17.70 23.02
CA VAL A 496 -47.73 18.60 23.46
C VAL A 496 -46.52 17.75 23.82
N VAL A 497 -45.39 17.98 23.16
CA VAL A 497 -44.13 17.29 23.41
C VAL A 497 -43.12 18.27 23.99
N ALA A 498 -42.33 17.82 24.96
CA ALA A 498 -41.26 18.62 25.56
C ALA A 498 -40.03 18.71 24.63
N ALA A 499 -39.15 19.68 24.89
CA ALA A 499 -37.84 19.74 24.23
C ALA A 499 -37.07 18.41 24.45
N GLY A 500 -36.47 17.88 23.39
CA GLY A 500 -35.74 16.60 23.36
C GLY A 500 -36.60 15.35 23.13
N ALA A 501 -37.93 15.45 23.18
CA ALA A 501 -38.82 14.32 22.92
C ALA A 501 -38.81 13.90 21.45
N GLU A 502 -39.01 12.61 21.17
CA GLU A 502 -39.16 12.07 19.82
C GLU A 502 -40.44 12.58 19.16
N VAL A 503 -40.34 12.96 17.88
CA VAL A 503 -41.44 13.58 17.11
C VAL A 503 -41.73 12.84 15.82
N VAL A 504 -40.70 12.41 15.07
CA VAL A 504 -40.82 11.62 13.83
C VAL A 504 -39.68 10.61 13.74
N VAL A 505 -39.93 9.41 13.21
CA VAL A 505 -38.89 8.43 12.86
C VAL A 505 -38.87 8.24 11.34
N LEU A 506 -37.68 8.25 10.75
CA LEU A 506 -37.44 8.05 9.32
C LEU A 506 -36.55 6.82 9.10
N GLU A 507 -36.73 6.06 8.04
CA GLU A 507 -35.87 4.94 7.64
C GLU A 507 -35.11 5.30 6.36
N ALA A 508 -33.79 5.41 6.46
CA ALA A 508 -32.92 5.74 5.33
C ALA A 508 -31.73 4.78 5.32
N MET A 509 -31.33 4.29 4.15
CA MET A 509 -30.17 3.40 4.00
C MET A 509 -30.17 2.17 4.95
N LYS A 510 -31.36 1.61 5.24
CA LYS A 510 -31.58 0.51 6.20
C LYS A 510 -31.36 0.86 7.68
N MET A 511 -31.35 2.14 8.06
CA MET A 511 -31.29 2.59 9.45
C MET A 511 -32.44 3.55 9.79
N GLN A 512 -32.87 3.56 11.06
CA GLN A 512 -33.88 4.49 11.56
C GLN A 512 -33.24 5.75 12.16
N HIS A 513 -33.79 6.91 11.82
CA HIS A 513 -33.35 8.25 12.22
C HIS A 513 -34.51 8.94 12.95
N VAL A 514 -34.29 9.27 14.23
CA VAL A 514 -35.30 9.89 15.10
C VAL A 514 -35.12 11.41 15.09
N LEU A 515 -36.16 12.13 14.67
CA LEU A 515 -36.27 13.59 14.77
C LEU A 515 -36.89 13.97 16.11
N ARG A 516 -36.20 14.83 16.86
CA ARG A 516 -36.59 15.28 18.20
C ARG A 516 -37.04 16.73 18.20
N ALA A 517 -37.91 17.11 19.13
CA ALA A 517 -38.36 18.48 19.33
C ALA A 517 -37.23 19.33 19.89
N GLU A 518 -36.90 20.47 19.27
CA GLU A 518 -35.87 21.38 19.81
C GLU A 518 -36.39 22.21 20.99
N GLN A 519 -37.69 22.43 21.03
CA GLN A 519 -38.40 23.19 22.06
C GLN A 519 -39.78 22.57 22.35
N PRO A 520 -40.46 22.95 23.45
CA PRO A 520 -41.81 22.49 23.70
C PRO A 520 -42.73 22.88 22.54
N LEU A 521 -43.36 21.87 21.92
CA LEU A 521 -44.18 22.08 20.74
C LEU A 521 -45.47 21.24 20.79
N ARG A 522 -46.55 21.80 20.27
CA ARG A 522 -47.83 21.11 20.06
C ARG A 522 -47.94 20.69 18.61
N ILE A 523 -48.07 19.39 18.33
CA ILE A 523 -48.32 18.90 16.97
C ILE A 523 -49.71 19.37 16.52
N ARG A 524 -49.82 19.98 15.34
CA ARG A 524 -51.09 20.49 14.77
C ARG A 524 -51.69 19.54 13.74
N ARG A 525 -50.87 19.07 12.79
CA ARG A 525 -51.28 18.13 11.74
C ARG A 525 -50.06 17.44 11.13
N HIS A 526 -50.24 16.23 10.60
CA HIS A 526 -49.24 15.57 9.77
C HIS A 526 -49.29 16.08 8.33
N ILE A 527 -48.18 15.95 7.64
CA ILE A 527 -48.03 16.27 6.21
C ILE A 527 -47.54 15.05 5.44
N ALA A 528 -46.68 14.24 6.07
CA ALA A 528 -46.32 12.91 5.61
C ALA A 528 -46.99 11.84 6.47
N GLU A 529 -47.39 10.73 5.86
CA GLU A 529 -47.93 9.56 6.55
C GLU A 529 -46.84 8.48 6.75
N PRO A 530 -46.93 7.63 7.79
CA PRO A 530 -46.08 6.45 7.91
C PRO A 530 -46.11 5.60 6.62
N GLY A 531 -44.94 5.16 6.15
CA GLY A 531 -44.72 4.46 4.89
C GLY A 531 -44.40 5.37 3.70
N THR A 532 -44.51 6.70 3.84
CA THR A 532 -44.20 7.65 2.76
C THR A 532 -42.69 7.89 2.65
N THR A 533 -42.12 7.73 1.45
CA THR A 533 -40.73 8.13 1.18
C THR A 533 -40.65 9.63 0.94
N VAL A 534 -39.81 10.30 1.72
CA VAL A 534 -39.60 11.74 1.71
C VAL A 534 -38.18 12.07 1.27
N ASP A 535 -38.04 13.15 0.51
CA ASP A 535 -36.73 13.71 0.13
C ASP A 535 -36.13 14.56 1.27
N PRO A 536 -34.82 14.86 1.26
CA PRO A 536 -34.24 15.84 2.17
C PRO A 536 -35.01 17.17 2.14
N HIS A 537 -35.27 17.74 3.32
CA HIS A 537 -36.03 18.97 3.61
C HIS A 537 -37.54 18.93 3.34
N ALA A 538 -38.10 17.77 2.98
CA ALA A 538 -39.54 17.60 2.84
C ALA A 538 -40.27 17.85 4.17
N PRO A 539 -41.41 18.56 4.17
CA PRO A 539 -42.18 18.83 5.37
C PRO A 539 -42.91 17.57 5.86
N LEU A 540 -42.78 17.26 7.15
CA LEU A 540 -43.28 16.03 7.77
C LEU A 540 -44.54 16.27 8.59
N LEU A 541 -44.56 17.33 9.40
CA LEU A 541 -45.72 17.75 10.19
C LEU A 541 -45.68 19.26 10.51
N VAL A 542 -46.81 19.81 10.92
CA VAL A 542 -46.94 21.18 11.43
C VAL A 542 -47.06 21.15 12.95
N TRP A 543 -46.42 22.10 13.61
CA TRP A 543 -46.47 22.29 15.06
C TRP A 543 -46.61 23.76 15.43
N ALA A 544 -47.00 24.06 16.67
CA ALA A 544 -47.03 25.42 17.23
C ALA A 544 -46.31 25.43 18.59
N GLU A 545 -45.77 26.58 18.99
CA GLU A 545 -45.10 26.74 20.28
C GLU A 545 -46.08 26.50 21.44
N ALA A 546 -45.62 25.86 22.52
CA ALA A 546 -46.48 25.52 23.66
C ALA A 546 -45.81 25.88 24.99
N ASP A 547 -46.53 26.59 25.87
CA ASP A 547 -46.11 26.77 27.26
C ASP A 547 -46.22 25.43 28.00
N HIS A 548 -45.10 24.95 28.55
CA HIS A 548 -45.06 23.73 29.35
C HIS A 548 -44.66 24.04 30.80
N ASP A 549 -45.64 23.99 31.70
CA ASP A 549 -45.47 24.20 33.16
C ASP A 549 -45.01 22.92 33.89
N GLY A 550 -44.61 21.89 33.14
CA GLY A 550 -44.10 20.64 33.68
C GLY A 550 -42.59 20.69 33.78
N SER A 551 -42.04 20.19 34.90
CA SER A 551 -40.62 19.91 35.10
C SER A 551 -40.00 19.47 33.79
N VAL A 552 -38.91 20.14 33.38
CA VAL A 552 -37.97 19.65 32.37
C VAL A 552 -37.86 18.15 32.61
N THR A 553 -38.52 17.32 31.80
CA THR A 553 -38.13 15.93 31.70
C THR A 553 -36.70 16.05 31.27
N ASP A 554 -35.80 15.74 32.21
CA ASP A 554 -34.36 15.82 32.06
C ASP A 554 -34.07 15.56 30.57
N ILE A 555 -33.37 16.49 29.90
CA ILE A 555 -32.58 16.10 28.72
C ILE A 555 -31.92 14.85 29.21
N ALA A 556 -32.39 13.67 28.78
CA ALA A 556 -32.05 12.43 29.47
C ALA A 556 -30.55 12.45 29.44
N THR A 557 -29.92 12.75 30.57
CA THR A 557 -28.48 12.92 30.66
C THR A 557 -28.04 11.59 30.14
N VAL A 558 -27.48 11.58 28.92
CA VAL A 558 -27.17 10.33 28.25
C VAL A 558 -26.27 9.66 29.24
N ASP A 559 -26.83 8.63 29.87
CA ASP A 559 -26.12 7.97 30.93
C ASP A 559 -24.95 7.34 30.20
N LEU A 560 -23.78 7.95 30.35
CA LEU A 560 -22.57 7.52 29.65
C LEU A 560 -22.21 6.09 30.08
N ASP A 561 -22.76 5.65 31.22
CA ASP A 561 -22.65 4.30 31.75
C ASP A 561 -23.80 3.38 31.30
N ALA A 562 -24.88 3.92 30.68
CA ALA A 562 -25.98 3.12 30.14
C ALA A 562 -25.51 2.32 28.92
N ILE A 563 -25.39 1.01 29.13
CA ILE A 563 -25.00 0.07 28.09
C ILE A 563 -26.20 -0.17 27.18
N ARG A 564 -26.13 0.31 25.94
CA ARG A 564 -27.14 0.04 24.92
C ARG A 564 -27.24 -1.46 24.62
N PRO A 565 -28.41 -1.99 24.22
CA PRO A 565 -28.57 -3.42 23.93
C PRO A 565 -27.61 -3.97 22.88
N ASP A 566 -27.32 -3.20 21.82
CA ASP A 566 -26.35 -3.56 20.77
C ASP A 566 -24.91 -3.61 21.30
N LEU A 567 -24.53 -2.63 22.14
CA LEU A 567 -23.24 -2.63 22.82
C LEU A 567 -23.13 -3.75 23.85
N ALA A 568 -24.22 -4.07 24.55
CA ALA A 568 -24.29 -5.20 25.47
C ALA A 568 -24.03 -6.52 24.73
N GLU A 569 -24.65 -6.71 23.56
CA GLU A 569 -24.38 -7.87 22.70
C GLU A 569 -22.90 -7.92 22.29
N VAL A 570 -22.31 -6.82 21.83
CA VAL A 570 -20.88 -6.77 21.47
C VAL A 570 -19.99 -7.11 22.68
N ARG A 571 -20.28 -6.54 23.86
CA ARG A 571 -19.55 -6.82 25.10
C ARG A 571 -19.67 -8.28 25.50
N ASP A 572 -20.86 -8.86 25.44
CA ASP A 572 -21.09 -10.27 25.74
C ASP A 572 -20.36 -11.19 24.75
N ARG A 573 -20.37 -10.85 23.46
CA ARG A 573 -19.67 -11.61 22.42
C ARG A 573 -18.16 -11.60 22.58
N HIS A 574 -17.58 -10.47 22.97
CA HIS A 574 -16.14 -10.39 23.28
C HIS A 574 -15.83 -11.12 24.59
N ARG A 575 -16.66 -10.95 25.63
CA ARG A 575 -16.51 -11.57 26.94
C ARG A 575 -16.43 -13.10 26.86
N ILE A 576 -17.23 -13.74 25.99
CA ILE A 576 -17.19 -15.21 25.76
C ILE A 576 -15.79 -15.69 25.29
N THR A 577 -15.01 -14.84 24.62
CA THR A 577 -13.68 -15.18 24.12
C THR A 577 -12.57 -15.05 25.17
N LEU A 578 -12.89 -14.45 26.33
CA LEU A 578 -11.95 -14.22 27.42
C LEU A 578 -11.91 -15.42 28.38
N ASP A 579 -10.78 -15.57 29.07
CA ASP A 579 -10.55 -16.69 29.98
C ASP A 579 -11.57 -16.75 31.12
N GLU A 580 -12.03 -15.58 31.62
CA GLU A 580 -13.06 -15.48 32.65
C GLU A 580 -14.39 -16.16 32.27
N SER A 581 -14.69 -16.25 30.97
CA SER A 581 -15.92 -16.90 30.46
C SER A 581 -15.67 -18.31 29.96
N ARG A 582 -14.46 -18.85 30.15
CA ARG A 582 -14.06 -20.19 29.70
C ARG A 582 -13.46 -21.04 30.84
N PRO A 583 -14.07 -21.07 32.04
CA PRO A 583 -13.45 -21.63 33.25
C PRO A 583 -13.07 -23.11 33.11
N GLU A 584 -13.82 -23.91 32.36
CA GLU A 584 -13.50 -25.32 32.15
C GLU A 584 -12.23 -25.54 31.32
N ALA A 585 -12.06 -24.76 30.25
CA ALA A 585 -10.89 -24.81 29.38
C ALA A 585 -9.64 -24.30 30.10
N VAL A 586 -9.77 -23.17 30.82
CA VAL A 586 -8.72 -22.58 31.66
C VAL A 586 -8.29 -23.58 32.75
N ALA A 587 -9.24 -24.12 33.51
CA ALA A 587 -8.93 -25.10 34.56
C ALA A 587 -8.28 -26.37 33.99
N LYS A 588 -8.65 -26.80 32.77
CA LYS A 588 -8.00 -27.93 32.10
C LYS A 588 -6.54 -27.63 31.75
N ARG A 589 -6.22 -26.42 31.28
CA ARG A 589 -4.83 -25.99 31.02
C ARG A 589 -4.02 -25.89 32.30
N HIS A 590 -4.54 -25.20 33.31
CA HIS A 590 -3.83 -25.02 34.58
C HIS A 590 -3.58 -26.36 35.32
N ARG A 591 -4.49 -27.34 35.20
CA ARG A 591 -4.26 -28.71 35.72
C ARG A 591 -3.07 -29.43 35.06
N LEU A 592 -2.72 -29.06 33.83
CA LEU A 592 -1.54 -29.57 33.13
C LEU A 592 -0.27 -28.77 33.47
N GLY A 593 -0.35 -27.81 34.40
CA GLY A 593 0.75 -26.92 34.75
C GLY A 593 1.09 -25.91 33.65
N ARG A 594 0.16 -25.65 32.72
CA ARG A 594 0.37 -24.75 31.59
C ARG A 594 -0.52 -23.53 31.63
N ARG A 595 0.00 -22.43 31.14
CA ARG A 595 -0.72 -21.16 30.94
C ARG A 595 -1.68 -21.23 29.75
N THR A 596 -2.62 -20.30 29.72
CA THR A 596 -3.47 -20.08 28.54
C THR A 596 -2.74 -19.20 27.52
N ALA A 597 -3.27 -19.13 26.29
CA ALA A 597 -2.76 -18.21 25.28
C ALA A 597 -2.86 -16.73 25.75
N ARG A 598 -3.95 -16.37 26.46
CA ARG A 598 -4.13 -15.01 27.00
C ARG A 598 -3.22 -14.72 28.19
N ASP A 599 -2.99 -15.68 29.08
CA ASP A 599 -2.02 -15.56 30.18
C ASP A 599 -0.62 -15.22 29.61
N ASN A 600 -0.18 -15.95 28.58
CA ASN A 600 1.13 -15.73 27.95
C ASN A 600 1.23 -14.37 27.23
N ILE A 601 0.18 -13.95 26.50
CA ILE A 601 0.17 -12.63 25.86
C ILE A 601 0.17 -11.51 26.90
N THR A 602 -0.63 -11.64 27.96
CA THR A 602 -0.76 -10.63 29.01
C THR A 602 0.54 -10.44 29.79
N ASP A 603 1.28 -11.52 30.06
CA ASP A 603 2.60 -11.44 30.71
C ASP A 603 3.68 -10.84 29.79
N LEU A 604 3.52 -10.99 28.47
CA LEU A 604 4.48 -10.53 27.48
C LEU A 604 4.40 -9.04 27.19
N VAL A 605 3.18 -8.52 27.01
CA VAL A 605 2.91 -7.16 26.50
C VAL A 605 2.77 -6.15 27.63
N ASP A 606 3.04 -4.88 27.33
CA ASP A 606 2.82 -3.81 28.31
C ASP A 606 1.32 -3.68 28.62
N GLN A 607 1.00 -3.29 29.85
CA GLN A 607 -0.38 -3.19 30.33
C GLN A 607 -1.22 -2.28 29.42
N ASP A 608 -2.43 -2.73 29.09
CA ASP A 608 -3.41 -2.02 28.25
C ASP A 608 -2.92 -1.68 26.82
N SER A 609 -1.86 -2.33 26.34
CA SER A 609 -1.30 -2.06 25.00
C SER A 609 -1.83 -2.98 23.88
N PHE A 610 -2.39 -4.15 24.22
CA PHE A 610 -2.77 -5.17 23.23
C PHE A 610 -4.09 -4.86 22.52
N VAL A 611 -3.99 -4.63 21.21
CA VAL A 611 -5.13 -4.43 20.31
C VAL A 611 -5.34 -5.70 19.51
N GLU A 612 -6.30 -6.53 19.95
CA GLU A 612 -6.62 -7.81 19.34
C GLU A 612 -7.38 -7.65 18.01
N TYR A 613 -6.96 -8.39 16.98
CA TYR A 613 -7.62 -8.45 15.68
C TYR A 613 -8.45 -9.72 15.56
N GLY A 614 -9.71 -9.57 15.11
CA GLY A 614 -10.57 -10.71 14.80
C GLY A 614 -10.87 -11.60 16.01
N ALA A 615 -11.04 -11.03 17.20
CA ALA A 615 -11.37 -11.77 18.43
C ALA A 615 -12.66 -12.61 18.28
N LEU A 616 -13.65 -12.08 17.55
CA LEU A 616 -14.94 -12.73 17.31
C LEU A 616 -14.94 -13.77 16.18
N ALA A 617 -13.77 -14.08 15.60
CA ALA A 617 -13.68 -15.13 14.57
C ALA A 617 -14.06 -16.49 15.15
N VAL A 618 -14.70 -17.32 14.32
CA VAL A 618 -15.08 -18.71 14.64
C VAL A 618 -14.56 -19.65 13.56
N ALA A 619 -14.41 -20.93 13.87
CA ALA A 619 -13.97 -21.92 12.89
C ALA A 619 -14.90 -21.98 11.67
N ALA A 620 -14.33 -22.23 10.50
CA ALA A 620 -15.05 -22.33 9.23
C ALA A 620 -15.78 -23.68 9.08
N GLN A 621 -16.67 -24.03 10.02
CA GLN A 621 -17.31 -25.36 10.13
C GLN A 621 -18.84 -25.31 10.17
N ARG A 622 -19.48 -24.34 9.51
CA ARG A 622 -20.93 -24.12 9.60
C ARG A 622 -21.76 -25.26 9.01
N LEU A 623 -21.19 -26.09 8.12
CA LEU A 623 -21.88 -27.31 7.67
C LEU A 623 -21.84 -28.47 8.69
N ARG A 624 -21.04 -28.36 9.76
CA ARG A 624 -20.84 -29.43 10.75
C ARG A 624 -21.34 -29.07 12.15
N ARG A 625 -21.38 -27.79 12.49
CA ARG A 625 -21.67 -27.27 13.82
C ARG A 625 -22.62 -26.09 13.70
N SER A 626 -23.46 -25.91 14.71
CA SER A 626 -24.34 -24.73 14.76
C SER A 626 -23.52 -23.46 15.02
N PRO A 627 -24.03 -22.28 14.65
CA PRO A 627 -23.40 -21.01 14.99
C PRO A 627 -23.12 -20.89 16.49
N GLU A 628 -24.07 -21.27 17.36
CA GLU A 628 -23.93 -21.17 18.82
C GLU A 628 -22.77 -22.02 19.35
N ASP A 629 -22.63 -23.26 18.86
CA ASP A 629 -21.48 -24.12 19.20
C ASP A 629 -20.16 -23.49 18.75
N LEU A 630 -20.11 -22.97 17.52
CA LEU A 630 -18.92 -22.33 16.98
C LEU A 630 -18.50 -21.11 17.80
N ILE A 631 -19.46 -20.31 18.25
CA ILE A 631 -19.22 -19.12 19.07
C ILE A 631 -18.64 -19.49 20.43
N ALA A 632 -19.20 -20.52 21.08
CA ALA A 632 -18.76 -20.94 22.40
C ALA A 632 -17.42 -21.71 22.37
N ASN A 633 -17.23 -22.57 21.37
CA ASN A 633 -16.15 -23.58 21.37
C ASN A 633 -15.03 -23.30 20.37
N THR A 634 -15.16 -22.29 19.52
CA THR A 634 -14.10 -21.88 18.58
C THR A 634 -13.74 -20.39 18.65
N PRO A 635 -13.59 -19.81 19.85
CA PRO A 635 -13.27 -18.39 19.99
C PRO A 635 -11.97 -18.05 19.27
N ALA A 636 -11.98 -16.92 18.57
CA ALA A 636 -10.87 -16.42 17.74
C ALA A 636 -10.36 -17.43 16.68
N ASP A 637 -11.13 -18.48 16.35
CA ASP A 637 -10.67 -19.67 15.61
C ASP A 637 -9.35 -20.28 16.14
N GLY A 638 -9.13 -20.19 17.45
CA GLY A 638 -7.95 -20.75 18.11
C GLY A 638 -6.65 -20.01 17.83
N LEU A 639 -6.70 -18.75 17.37
CA LEU A 639 -5.53 -17.87 17.25
C LEU A 639 -5.85 -16.49 17.81
N ILE A 640 -5.16 -16.11 18.87
CA ILE A 640 -5.20 -14.77 19.45
C ILE A 640 -4.05 -13.98 18.82
N GLY A 641 -4.36 -12.85 18.18
CA GLY A 641 -3.35 -12.09 17.43
C GLY A 641 -3.67 -10.61 17.40
N GLY A 642 -2.66 -9.77 17.54
CA GLY A 642 -2.83 -8.33 17.60
C GLY A 642 -1.53 -7.55 17.59
N VAL A 643 -1.64 -6.23 17.75
CA VAL A 643 -0.52 -5.31 17.91
C VAL A 643 -0.44 -4.88 19.36
N ALA A 644 0.77 -4.83 19.93
CA ALA A 644 1.02 -4.39 21.30
C ALA A 644 2.34 -3.61 21.39
N THR A 645 2.70 -3.19 22.60
CA THR A 645 4.06 -2.77 22.94
C THR A 645 4.70 -3.75 23.92
N ILE A 646 6.03 -3.88 23.87
CA ILE A 646 6.83 -4.64 24.85
C ILE A 646 8.02 -3.80 25.29
N ASN A 647 8.17 -3.55 26.60
CA ASN A 647 9.21 -2.70 27.20
C ASN A 647 9.04 -1.19 26.93
N ALA A 648 7.81 -0.71 26.71
CA ALA A 648 7.56 0.71 26.42
C ALA A 648 8.00 1.65 27.55
N ASP A 649 7.99 1.17 28.80
CA ASP A 649 8.49 1.87 29.98
C ASP A 649 9.97 2.26 29.87
N ARG A 650 10.77 1.45 29.15
CA ARG A 650 12.23 1.62 29.00
C ARG A 650 12.63 2.31 27.71
N PHE A 651 11.92 2.07 26.61
CA PHE A 651 12.35 2.52 25.27
C PHE A 651 11.34 3.43 24.56
N GLY A 652 10.17 3.68 25.17
CA GLY A 652 9.09 4.47 24.60
C GLY A 652 8.21 3.67 23.62
N ALA A 653 6.91 3.98 23.61
CA ALA A 653 5.89 3.20 22.92
C ALA A 653 6.12 3.05 21.40
N ASP A 654 6.68 4.06 20.73
CA ASP A 654 6.85 4.05 19.27
C ASP A 654 7.87 3.01 18.80
N ARG A 655 8.94 2.78 19.58
CA ARG A 655 10.04 1.86 19.23
C ARG A 655 9.80 0.43 19.70
N THR A 656 8.76 0.22 20.50
CA THR A 656 8.47 -1.06 21.17
C THR A 656 7.25 -1.76 20.61
N ARG A 657 6.64 -1.21 19.54
CA ARG A 657 5.49 -1.81 18.86
C ARG A 657 5.87 -3.15 18.27
N VAL A 658 4.98 -4.13 18.43
CA VAL A 658 5.21 -5.53 18.05
C VAL A 658 3.90 -6.18 17.60
N VAL A 659 3.98 -7.14 16.68
CA VAL A 659 2.88 -8.06 16.39
C VAL A 659 3.02 -9.28 17.29
N VAL A 660 2.00 -9.59 18.07
CA VAL A 660 1.97 -10.75 18.96
C VAL A 660 0.88 -11.71 18.51
N MET A 661 1.22 -13.00 18.40
CA MET A 661 0.31 -14.06 18.03
C MET A 661 0.49 -15.27 18.94
N SER A 662 -0.61 -15.93 19.31
CA SER A 662 -0.59 -17.19 20.04
C SER A 662 -1.69 -18.10 19.55
N TYR A 663 -1.34 -19.30 19.12
CA TYR A 663 -2.34 -20.36 18.98
C TYR A 663 -2.88 -20.73 20.37
N ASP A 664 -4.18 -20.96 20.45
CA ASP A 664 -4.86 -21.42 21.66
C ASP A 664 -5.08 -22.94 21.56
N TYR A 665 -4.24 -23.70 22.27
CA TYR A 665 -4.32 -25.16 22.28
C TYR A 665 -5.67 -25.69 22.79
N THR A 666 -6.41 -24.91 23.59
CA THR A 666 -7.73 -25.32 24.08
C THR A 666 -8.80 -25.32 22.99
N VAL A 667 -8.55 -24.64 21.87
CA VAL A 667 -9.43 -24.59 20.72
C VAL A 667 -8.88 -25.49 19.62
N LEU A 668 -9.52 -26.65 19.44
CA LEU A 668 -9.20 -27.60 18.37
C LEU A 668 -7.69 -27.97 18.32
N ALA A 669 -7.06 -28.11 19.50
CA ALA A 669 -5.64 -28.44 19.66
C ALA A 669 -4.66 -27.45 19.00
N GLY A 670 -5.04 -26.16 18.89
CA GLY A 670 -4.20 -25.12 18.27
C GLY A 670 -3.93 -25.37 16.78
N THR A 671 -4.84 -26.06 16.09
CA THR A 671 -4.71 -26.39 14.66
C THR A 671 -5.04 -25.21 13.76
N GLN A 672 -4.40 -25.19 12.59
CA GLN A 672 -4.57 -24.12 11.60
C GLN A 672 -5.83 -24.36 10.77
N GLY A 673 -6.74 -23.40 10.78
CA GLY A 673 -8.01 -23.41 10.04
C GLY A 673 -8.11 -22.21 9.10
N MET A 674 -9.15 -22.16 8.28
CA MET A 674 -9.28 -21.12 7.26
C MET A 674 -9.32 -19.71 7.84
N ARG A 675 -10.00 -19.48 8.98
CA ARG A 675 -10.10 -18.14 9.57
C ARG A 675 -8.83 -17.75 10.29
N ASN A 676 -8.20 -18.66 11.02
CA ASN A 676 -6.93 -18.35 11.67
C ASN A 676 -5.76 -18.20 10.69
N HIS A 677 -5.77 -18.84 9.51
CA HIS A 677 -4.85 -18.50 8.41
C HIS A 677 -5.05 -17.05 7.93
N ALA A 678 -6.29 -16.65 7.66
CA ALA A 678 -6.59 -15.27 7.26
C ALA A 678 -6.19 -14.24 8.35
N LYS A 679 -6.35 -14.58 9.62
CA LYS A 679 -5.86 -13.75 10.74
C LYS A 679 -4.33 -13.68 10.75
N THR A 680 -3.64 -14.80 10.58
CA THR A 680 -2.18 -14.85 10.54
C THR A 680 -1.66 -14.00 9.38
N ASP A 681 -2.23 -14.16 8.18
CA ASP A 681 -1.87 -13.36 6.99
C ASP A 681 -2.05 -11.85 7.24
N ARG A 682 -3.16 -11.46 7.90
CA ARG A 682 -3.39 -10.07 8.27
C ARG A 682 -2.35 -9.54 9.25
N MET A 683 -1.95 -10.33 10.25
CA MET A 683 -0.94 -9.94 11.23
C MET A 683 0.45 -9.81 10.61
N LEU A 684 0.83 -10.76 9.75
CA LEU A 684 2.10 -10.73 9.03
C LEU A 684 2.17 -9.57 8.04
N GLU A 685 1.04 -9.21 7.40
CA GLU A 685 0.97 -8.03 6.54
C GLU A 685 1.13 -6.72 7.33
N LEU A 686 0.57 -6.63 8.55
CA LEU A 686 0.81 -5.48 9.43
C LEU A 686 2.29 -5.40 9.84
N ALA A 687 2.89 -6.53 10.22
CA ALA A 687 4.32 -6.60 10.54
C ALA A 687 5.18 -6.12 9.37
N ARG A 688 4.85 -6.55 8.15
CA ARG A 688 5.54 -6.15 6.92
C ARG A 688 5.37 -4.67 6.60
N ALA A 689 4.14 -4.16 6.62
CA ALA A 689 3.82 -2.80 6.23
C ALA A 689 4.40 -1.76 7.20
N GLN A 690 4.48 -2.10 8.48
CA GLN A 690 4.92 -1.19 9.54
C GLN A 690 6.31 -1.53 10.09
N HIS A 691 7.02 -2.51 9.50
CA HIS A 691 8.33 -2.99 9.96
C HIS A 691 8.35 -3.37 11.44
N LEU A 692 7.30 -4.06 11.91
CA LEU A 692 7.17 -4.46 13.31
C LEU A 692 7.80 -5.85 13.54
N PRO A 693 8.50 -6.07 14.66
CA PRO A 693 8.87 -7.41 15.12
C PRO A 693 7.65 -8.31 15.30
N VAL A 694 7.86 -9.62 15.22
CA VAL A 694 6.81 -10.63 15.44
C VAL A 694 7.20 -11.55 16.59
N VAL A 695 6.31 -11.71 17.58
CA VAL A 695 6.39 -12.76 18.61
C VAL A 695 5.26 -13.75 18.40
N PHE A 696 5.60 -15.02 18.20
CA PHE A 696 4.63 -16.05 17.88
C PHE A 696 4.74 -17.26 18.82
N PHE A 697 3.74 -17.47 19.66
CA PHE A 697 3.57 -18.71 20.42
C PHE A 697 2.94 -19.80 19.53
N THR A 698 3.74 -20.77 19.09
CA THR A 698 3.36 -21.77 18.08
C THR A 698 3.01 -23.13 18.69
N GLU A 699 2.08 -23.19 19.64
CA GLU A 699 1.59 -24.46 20.22
C GLU A 699 0.41 -25.02 19.40
N GLY A 700 0.56 -26.21 18.80
CA GLY A 700 -0.54 -26.91 18.12
C GLY A 700 -0.12 -27.86 17.00
N GLY A 701 -1.12 -28.29 16.23
CA GLY A 701 -0.98 -29.16 15.06
C GLY A 701 -1.17 -28.44 13.72
N GLY A 702 -1.18 -29.21 12.63
CA GLY A 702 -1.28 -28.67 11.26
C GLY A 702 -2.68 -28.33 10.78
N GLY A 703 -2.80 -28.16 9.47
CA GLY A 703 -4.03 -27.79 8.77
C GLY A 703 -5.23 -28.65 9.16
N ARG A 704 -6.40 -28.01 9.25
CA ARG A 704 -7.64 -28.59 9.74
C ARG A 704 -8.52 -29.08 8.57
N PRO A 705 -8.59 -30.40 8.29
CA PRO A 705 -9.38 -30.92 7.17
C PRO A 705 -10.90 -30.80 7.39
N GLY A 706 -11.30 -30.46 8.61
CA GLY A 706 -12.70 -30.41 9.03
C GLY A 706 -13.44 -29.12 8.69
N ASP A 707 -12.77 -28.15 8.06
CA ASP A 707 -13.36 -26.87 7.64
C ASP A 707 -14.21 -27.06 6.37
N THR A 708 -15.41 -26.48 6.38
CA THR A 708 -16.46 -26.71 5.38
C THR A 708 -16.98 -25.43 4.72
N ASP A 709 -16.64 -24.24 5.23
CA ASP A 709 -17.10 -22.96 4.67
C ASP A 709 -16.27 -22.48 3.47
N TYR A 710 -15.38 -23.31 2.91
CA TYR A 710 -14.47 -22.97 1.81
C TYR A 710 -14.60 -23.97 0.66
N GLY A 711 -14.62 -23.46 -0.58
CA GLY A 711 -14.77 -24.26 -1.80
C GLY A 711 -13.46 -24.80 -2.39
N GLY A 712 -12.32 -24.55 -1.76
CA GLY A 712 -11.02 -25.06 -2.22
C GLY A 712 -10.75 -26.49 -1.77
N ILE A 713 -9.90 -27.18 -2.53
CA ILE A 713 -9.71 -28.64 -2.42
C ILE A 713 -8.57 -29.00 -1.46
N SER A 714 -7.45 -28.27 -1.50
CA SER A 714 -6.21 -28.68 -0.82
C SER A 714 -5.63 -27.65 0.15
N GLY A 715 -5.98 -26.37 0.02
CA GLY A 715 -5.39 -25.28 0.79
C GLY A 715 -3.91 -25.01 0.48
N LEU A 716 -3.38 -25.53 -0.64
CA LEU A 716 -1.98 -25.30 -1.05
C LEU A 716 -1.70 -23.86 -1.51
N ASP A 717 -2.77 -23.08 -1.72
CA ASP A 717 -2.78 -21.67 -2.04
C ASP A 717 -2.70 -20.76 -0.80
N VAL A 718 -2.64 -21.32 0.41
CA VAL A 718 -2.46 -20.53 1.64
C VAL A 718 -1.16 -19.71 1.57
N THR A 719 -1.27 -18.42 1.88
CA THR A 719 -0.14 -17.50 1.76
C THR A 719 0.70 -17.37 3.02
N THR A 720 0.21 -17.86 4.16
CA THR A 720 0.80 -17.66 5.50
C THR A 720 2.27 -18.05 5.60
N PHE A 721 2.64 -19.22 5.07
CA PHE A 721 4.03 -19.67 5.13
C PHE A 721 4.95 -18.79 4.28
N ARG A 722 4.48 -18.35 3.11
CA ARG A 722 5.21 -17.40 2.26
C ARG A 722 5.31 -16.03 2.92
N ALA A 723 4.23 -15.56 3.55
CA ALA A 723 4.19 -14.27 4.25
C ALA A 723 5.17 -14.24 5.43
N MET A 724 5.22 -15.31 6.23
CA MET A 724 6.19 -15.45 7.32
C MET A 724 7.62 -15.46 6.79
N GLY A 725 7.89 -16.27 5.76
CA GLY A 725 9.21 -16.34 5.13
C GLY A 725 9.67 -15.01 4.52
N ALA A 726 8.75 -14.19 4.01
CA ALA A 726 9.05 -12.88 3.43
C ALA A 726 9.46 -11.82 4.46
N LEU A 727 9.24 -12.06 5.77
CA LEU A 727 9.69 -11.20 6.85
C LEU A 727 11.14 -11.49 7.29
N SER A 728 11.67 -12.66 6.95
CA SER A 728 13.03 -13.06 7.32
C SER A 728 14.06 -12.06 6.80
N GLY A 729 14.95 -11.60 7.69
CA GLY A 729 15.94 -10.57 7.40
C GLY A 729 15.38 -9.15 7.22
N ARG A 730 14.12 -8.90 7.59
CA ARG A 730 13.50 -7.56 7.55
C ARG A 730 13.05 -7.03 8.90
N VAL A 731 12.56 -7.92 9.77
CA VAL A 731 12.12 -7.61 11.12
C VAL A 731 12.51 -8.77 12.04
N PRO A 732 12.72 -8.55 13.35
CA PRO A 732 12.97 -9.66 14.28
C PRO A 732 11.77 -10.62 14.34
N LEU A 733 12.04 -11.90 14.12
CA LEU A 733 11.06 -12.99 14.23
C LEU A 733 11.39 -13.87 15.42
N LEU A 734 10.51 -13.89 16.42
CA LEU A 734 10.66 -14.68 17.65
C LEU A 734 9.56 -15.73 17.75
N GLY A 735 9.96 -17.00 17.80
CA GLY A 735 9.08 -18.12 18.06
C GLY A 735 9.19 -18.58 19.51
N ILE A 736 8.04 -18.83 20.15
CA ILE A 736 7.97 -19.41 21.50
C ILE A 736 7.16 -20.69 21.43
N VAL A 737 7.67 -21.76 22.03
CA VAL A 737 6.97 -23.05 22.06
C VAL A 737 7.00 -23.67 23.45
N SER A 738 5.81 -23.97 23.94
CA SER A 738 5.60 -24.91 25.03
C SER A 738 4.73 -26.06 24.53
N GLY A 739 5.03 -27.27 24.99
CA GLY A 739 4.29 -28.44 24.56
C GLY A 739 4.49 -28.86 23.11
N ARG A 740 3.41 -29.02 22.35
CA ARG A 740 3.45 -29.73 21.06
C ARG A 740 3.36 -28.73 19.92
N CYS A 741 4.33 -28.73 19.02
CA CYS A 741 4.38 -27.87 17.84
C CYS A 741 4.67 -28.71 16.60
N PHE A 742 3.64 -29.04 15.84
CA PHE A 742 3.76 -29.92 14.68
C PHE A 742 3.27 -29.29 13.38
N ALA A 743 3.72 -29.85 12.26
CA ALA A 743 3.24 -29.53 10.92
C ALA A 743 3.41 -28.03 10.59
N GLY A 744 2.33 -27.34 10.20
CA GLY A 744 2.40 -25.93 9.83
C GLY A 744 2.81 -25.00 10.98
N ASN A 745 2.49 -25.32 12.23
CA ASN A 745 2.98 -24.56 13.39
C ASN A 745 4.51 -24.68 13.50
N ALA A 746 5.06 -25.88 13.28
CA ALA A 746 6.51 -26.10 13.26
C ALA A 746 7.19 -25.42 12.07
N ALA A 747 6.52 -25.34 10.91
CA ALA A 747 7.02 -24.60 9.76
C ALA A 747 7.13 -23.09 10.06
N LEU A 748 6.12 -22.50 10.71
CA LEU A 748 6.16 -21.10 11.14
C LEU A 748 7.24 -20.84 12.19
N LEU A 749 7.37 -21.74 13.18
CA LEU A 749 8.41 -21.67 14.20
C LEU A 749 9.81 -21.73 13.57
N GLY A 750 10.04 -22.65 12.63
CA GLY A 750 11.33 -22.82 11.96
C GLY A 750 11.74 -21.67 11.04
N MET A 751 10.83 -20.73 10.73
CA MET A 751 11.13 -19.50 10.00
C MET A 751 11.51 -18.34 10.92
N CYS A 752 11.39 -18.50 12.24
CA CYS A 752 11.80 -17.47 13.21
C CYS A 752 13.33 -17.38 13.33
N ASP A 753 13.84 -16.19 13.60
CA ASP A 753 15.27 -15.97 13.80
C ASP A 753 15.77 -16.62 15.10
N VAL A 754 14.90 -16.62 16.12
CA VAL A 754 15.13 -17.23 17.43
C VAL A 754 13.92 -18.06 17.86
N VAL A 755 14.20 -19.24 18.41
CA VAL A 755 13.20 -20.12 19.04
C VAL A 755 13.51 -20.26 20.52
N ILE A 756 12.56 -19.87 21.36
CA ILE A 756 12.54 -20.13 22.80
C ILE A 756 11.62 -21.31 23.07
N ALA A 757 12.12 -22.35 23.73
CA ALA A 757 11.34 -23.53 24.04
C ALA A 757 11.41 -23.92 25.52
N THR A 758 10.33 -24.45 26.08
CA THR A 758 10.31 -25.07 27.41
C THR A 758 10.76 -26.54 27.37
N PRO A 759 11.11 -27.18 28.50
CA PRO A 759 11.68 -28.52 28.49
C PRO A 759 10.69 -29.61 28.05
N ASP A 760 9.39 -29.32 28.11
CA ASP A 760 8.32 -30.20 27.64
C ASP A 760 7.98 -30.02 26.15
N ALA A 761 8.71 -29.18 25.44
CA ALA A 761 8.48 -28.90 24.03
C ALA A 761 8.86 -30.08 23.12
N ASN A 762 8.01 -30.32 22.12
CA ASN A 762 8.16 -31.32 21.07
C ASN A 762 7.85 -30.65 19.73
N ILE A 763 8.86 -30.58 18.86
CA ILE A 763 8.81 -29.80 17.62
C ILE A 763 9.02 -30.73 16.44
N GLY A 764 8.12 -30.75 15.44
CA GLY A 764 8.30 -31.64 14.30
C GLY A 764 7.51 -31.25 13.06
N MET A 765 8.14 -31.34 11.89
CA MET A 765 7.44 -31.14 10.62
C MET A 765 6.32 -32.17 10.40
N GLY A 766 6.44 -33.35 11.00
CA GLY A 766 5.41 -34.39 11.05
C GLY A 766 4.83 -34.55 12.45
N GLY A 767 3.52 -34.41 12.61
CA GLY A 767 2.84 -34.86 13.84
C GLY A 767 2.51 -36.36 13.79
N PRO A 768 2.08 -36.99 14.90
CA PRO A 768 1.79 -38.43 14.96
C PRO A 768 0.87 -38.91 13.83
N ALA A 769 -0.22 -38.18 13.57
CA ALA A 769 -1.18 -38.53 12.52
C ALA A 769 -0.58 -38.50 11.10
N MET A 770 0.37 -37.59 10.82
CA MET A 770 1.02 -37.52 9.51
C MET A 770 2.07 -38.63 9.32
N ILE A 771 2.79 -38.98 10.40
CA ILE A 771 3.76 -40.08 10.39
C ILE A 771 3.03 -41.41 10.19
N GLU A 772 1.94 -41.64 10.92
CA GLU A 772 1.09 -42.81 10.77
C GLU A 772 0.45 -42.86 9.37
N GLY A 773 -0.11 -41.75 8.90
CA GLY A 773 -0.68 -41.65 7.55
C GLY A 773 0.35 -41.89 6.42
N GLY A 774 1.63 -41.60 6.67
CA GLY A 774 2.74 -41.92 5.78
C GLY A 774 3.25 -43.36 5.86
N GLY A 775 2.69 -44.20 6.74
CA GLY A 775 3.09 -45.59 6.92
C GLY A 775 4.41 -45.78 7.67
N LEU A 776 4.86 -44.78 8.43
CA LEU A 776 6.16 -44.79 9.12
C LEU A 776 6.11 -45.32 10.55
N GLY A 777 4.93 -45.79 10.99
CA GLY A 777 4.67 -46.30 12.33
C GLY A 777 3.85 -45.33 13.18
N VAL A 778 3.59 -45.73 14.43
CA VAL A 778 2.81 -44.95 15.40
C VAL A 778 3.75 -44.54 16.54
N TYR A 779 3.78 -43.24 16.83
CA TYR A 779 4.67 -42.65 17.83
C TYR A 779 3.85 -41.78 18.78
N ALA A 780 4.29 -41.69 20.04
CA ALA A 780 3.75 -40.70 20.94
C ALA A 780 4.23 -39.30 20.50
N PRO A 781 3.45 -38.23 20.74
CA PRO A 781 3.91 -36.86 20.51
C PRO A 781 5.26 -36.56 21.16
N GLU A 782 5.54 -37.15 22.32
CA GLU A 782 6.77 -36.98 23.10
C GLU A 782 7.99 -37.66 22.46
N ASP A 783 7.79 -38.58 21.51
CA ASP A 783 8.86 -39.21 20.74
C ASP A 783 9.29 -38.35 19.55
N ILE A 784 8.55 -37.28 19.23
CA ILE A 784 8.72 -36.49 18.01
C ILE A 784 9.37 -35.15 18.34
N GLY A 785 10.66 -35.07 18.02
CA GLY A 785 11.47 -33.86 18.18
C GLY A 785 11.52 -33.32 19.61
N PRO A 786 11.92 -34.16 20.58
CA PRO A 786 12.07 -33.73 21.98
C PRO A 786 13.14 -32.64 22.12
N ILE A 787 13.03 -31.82 23.16
CA ILE A 787 13.91 -30.68 23.41
C ILE A 787 15.41 -31.03 23.37
N GLU A 788 15.80 -32.21 23.87
CA GLU A 788 17.19 -32.67 23.89
C GLU A 788 17.78 -32.90 22.50
N VAL A 789 16.94 -33.19 21.51
CA VAL A 789 17.34 -33.25 20.09
C VAL A 789 17.37 -31.85 19.51
N GLN A 790 16.32 -31.06 19.73
CA GLN A 790 16.13 -29.76 19.07
C GLN A 790 17.13 -28.68 19.53
N ARG A 791 17.61 -28.74 20.78
CA ARG A 791 18.68 -27.86 21.24
C ARG A 791 20.05 -28.23 20.67
N ARG A 792 20.25 -29.49 20.27
CA ARG A 792 21.54 -30.03 19.77
C ARG A 792 21.66 -30.06 18.26
N ASN A 793 20.57 -29.82 17.53
CA ASN A 793 20.57 -29.70 16.06
C ASN A 793 20.40 -28.23 15.59
N GLY A 794 20.27 -27.28 16.52
CA GLY A 794 20.20 -25.86 16.24
C GLY A 794 18.80 -25.31 15.93
N VAL A 795 17.74 -26.12 16.09
CA VAL A 795 16.35 -25.66 15.94
C VAL A 795 15.92 -24.77 17.11
N VAL A 796 16.33 -25.11 18.33
CA VAL A 796 16.05 -24.31 19.53
C VAL A 796 17.26 -23.48 19.91
N HIS A 797 17.06 -22.18 20.09
CA HIS A 797 18.12 -21.24 20.41
C HIS A 797 18.27 -21.02 21.90
N LEU A 798 17.15 -21.03 22.62
CA LEU A 798 17.08 -20.76 24.05
C LEU A 798 16.12 -21.77 24.70
N VAL A 799 16.55 -22.39 25.79
CA VAL A 799 15.71 -23.28 26.60
C VAL A 799 15.34 -22.52 27.87
N ALA A 800 14.06 -22.20 28.03
CA ALA A 800 13.50 -21.62 29.25
C ALA A 800 13.04 -22.75 30.18
N ALA A 801 13.04 -22.54 31.50
CA ALA A 801 12.56 -23.52 32.47
C ALA A 801 11.05 -23.71 32.38
N ASP A 802 10.31 -22.63 32.14
CA ASP A 802 8.86 -22.60 32.02
C ASP A 802 8.39 -21.46 31.08
N GLU A 803 7.07 -21.36 30.89
CA GLU A 803 6.46 -20.34 30.03
C GLU A 803 6.71 -18.91 30.55
N ALA A 804 6.85 -18.70 31.86
CA ALA A 804 7.11 -17.38 32.45
C ALA A 804 8.53 -16.91 32.14
N GLU A 805 9.50 -17.81 32.28
CA GLU A 805 10.86 -17.52 31.86
C GLU A 805 10.95 -17.33 30.35
N ALA A 806 10.20 -18.09 29.54
CA ALA A 806 10.18 -17.90 28.10
C ALA A 806 9.73 -16.48 27.72
N VAL A 807 8.71 -15.94 28.39
CA VAL A 807 8.25 -14.55 28.24
C VAL A 807 9.33 -13.55 28.66
N ARG A 808 9.94 -13.69 29.84
CA ARG A 808 11.02 -12.78 30.29
C ARG A 808 12.21 -12.79 29.34
N VAL A 809 12.57 -13.95 28.82
CA VAL A 809 13.64 -14.11 27.82
C VAL A 809 13.26 -13.46 26.50
N ALA A 810 12.00 -13.56 26.07
CA ALA A 810 11.48 -12.87 24.88
C ALA A 810 11.58 -11.34 25.00
N GLN A 811 11.13 -10.79 26.14
CA GLN A 811 11.25 -9.36 26.45
C GLN A 811 12.71 -8.91 26.45
N ARG A 812 13.60 -9.71 27.06
CA ARG A 812 15.04 -9.45 27.09
C ARG A 812 15.67 -9.51 25.69
N TYR A 813 15.30 -10.49 24.87
CA TYR A 813 15.76 -10.62 23.49
C TYR A 813 15.38 -9.39 22.65
N LEU A 814 14.11 -8.96 22.71
CA LEU A 814 13.65 -7.77 21.98
C LEU A 814 14.36 -6.49 22.43
N ALA A 815 14.68 -6.37 23.73
CA ALA A 815 15.35 -5.19 24.26
C ALA A 815 16.69 -4.87 23.56
N TYR A 816 17.44 -5.86 23.05
CA TYR A 816 18.69 -5.61 22.33
C TYR A 816 18.48 -4.86 21.01
N PHE A 817 17.30 -4.96 20.41
CA PHE A 817 16.96 -4.28 19.14
C PHE A 817 16.17 -2.98 19.37
N GLN A 818 15.74 -2.72 20.61
CA GLN A 818 14.94 -1.53 20.96
C GLN A 818 15.82 -0.33 21.36
N GLY A 819 17.07 -0.55 21.76
CA GLY A 819 18.03 0.52 22.00
C GLY A 819 18.98 0.30 23.19
N PRO A 820 19.76 1.33 23.56
CA PRO A 820 20.61 1.31 24.75
C PRO A 820 19.79 1.38 26.05
N VAL A 821 20.38 0.93 27.15
CA VAL A 821 19.81 1.02 28.50
C VAL A 821 20.67 1.91 29.38
N ASP A 822 20.05 2.70 30.25
CA ASP A 822 20.78 3.63 31.12
C ASP A 822 21.31 2.96 32.40
N ASP A 823 20.58 1.96 32.91
CA ASP A 823 21.00 1.19 34.09
C ASP A 823 21.83 -0.03 33.66
N TRP A 824 23.13 0.04 33.95
CA TRP A 824 24.09 -1.02 33.66
C TRP A 824 25.23 -1.01 34.66
N THR A 825 25.84 -2.18 34.88
CA THR A 825 27.02 -2.34 35.73
C THR A 825 28.12 -3.04 34.94
N ALA A 826 29.31 -2.44 34.89
CA ALA A 826 30.48 -3.07 34.29
C ALA A 826 31.10 -4.12 35.24
N PRO A 827 31.70 -5.20 34.71
CA PRO A 827 32.53 -6.11 35.49
C PRO A 827 33.83 -5.41 35.93
N ASP A 828 34.57 -5.97 36.90
CA ASP A 828 35.93 -5.48 37.20
C ASP A 828 36.81 -5.75 35.97
N PRO A 829 37.30 -4.70 35.27
CA PRO A 829 38.02 -4.87 34.01
C PRO A 829 39.33 -5.63 34.19
N ARG A 830 39.88 -5.71 35.42
CA ARG A 830 41.12 -6.44 35.71
C ARG A 830 40.94 -7.95 35.60
N LEU A 831 39.71 -8.48 35.69
CA LEU A 831 39.43 -9.91 35.53
C LEU A 831 39.88 -10.42 34.15
N SER A 832 39.70 -9.60 33.10
CA SER A 832 40.08 -9.93 31.72
C SER A 832 41.57 -10.29 31.58
N ARG A 833 42.45 -9.72 32.42
CA ARG A 833 43.91 -9.97 32.41
C ARG A 833 44.30 -11.41 32.75
N HIS A 834 43.39 -12.14 33.41
CA HIS A 834 43.67 -13.48 33.95
C HIS A 834 42.89 -14.58 33.26
N VAL A 835 42.02 -14.25 32.28
CA VAL A 835 41.17 -15.23 31.62
C VAL A 835 41.98 -16.16 30.72
N VAL A 836 42.90 -15.61 29.92
CA VAL A 836 43.74 -16.39 29.01
C VAL A 836 45.02 -16.83 29.73
N PRO A 837 45.28 -18.15 29.86
CA PRO A 837 46.51 -18.64 30.48
C PRO A 837 47.75 -18.24 29.69
N GLU A 838 48.83 -17.88 30.40
CA GLU A 838 50.13 -17.60 29.76
C GLU A 838 50.69 -18.82 29.00
N ASN A 839 50.40 -20.03 29.51
CA ASN A 839 50.71 -21.25 28.77
C ASN A 839 49.73 -21.39 27.59
N ARG A 840 50.22 -21.05 26.40
CA ARG A 840 49.51 -21.13 25.12
C ARG A 840 48.85 -22.47 24.81
N LEU A 841 49.28 -23.57 25.42
CA LEU A 841 48.71 -24.91 25.23
C LEU A 841 47.50 -25.19 26.13
N HIS A 842 47.28 -24.41 27.19
CA HIS A 842 46.16 -24.61 28.10
C HIS A 842 44.88 -24.01 27.51
N ALA A 843 43.80 -24.80 27.47
CA ALA A 843 42.47 -24.31 27.14
C ALA A 843 41.92 -23.45 28.29
N PHE A 844 40.96 -22.58 27.98
CA PHE A 844 40.25 -21.72 28.93
C PHE A 844 38.78 -21.60 28.54
N ASP A 845 37.95 -21.20 29.50
CA ASP A 845 36.54 -20.96 29.23
C ASP A 845 36.35 -19.61 28.53
N ILE A 846 35.94 -19.66 27.28
CA ILE A 846 35.64 -18.45 26.50
C ILE A 846 34.51 -17.61 27.12
N ARG A 847 33.60 -18.22 27.88
CA ARG A 847 32.53 -17.49 28.56
C ARG A 847 33.04 -16.59 29.67
N ALA A 848 34.12 -16.99 30.36
CA ALA A 848 34.79 -16.12 31.32
C ALA A 848 35.39 -14.87 30.63
N ALA A 849 35.82 -14.98 29.37
CA ALA A 849 36.30 -13.81 28.60
C ALA A 849 35.14 -12.87 28.26
N ILE A 850 34.01 -13.43 27.84
CA ILE A 850 32.79 -12.67 27.52
C ILE A 850 32.27 -11.97 28.78
N GLU A 851 32.20 -12.66 29.92
CA GLU A 851 31.79 -12.14 31.24
C GLU A 851 32.72 -11.04 31.76
N ALA A 852 34.02 -11.13 31.48
CA ALA A 852 34.97 -10.07 31.84
C ALA A 852 34.84 -8.80 30.98
N ILE A 853 34.10 -8.85 29.87
CA ILE A 853 33.93 -7.75 28.91
C ILE A 853 32.51 -7.18 28.95
N ALA A 854 31.48 -8.00 28.88
CA ALA A 854 30.08 -7.59 28.81
C ALA A 854 29.59 -7.02 30.15
N ASP A 855 28.57 -6.15 30.10
CA ASP A 855 27.89 -5.68 31.32
C ASP A 855 27.31 -6.86 32.10
N LEU A 856 27.29 -6.77 33.43
CA LEU A 856 26.69 -7.78 34.30
C LEU A 856 25.22 -8.03 33.89
N ASP A 857 24.81 -9.29 33.89
CA ASP A 857 23.46 -9.73 33.50
C ASP A 857 23.02 -9.32 32.08
N SER A 858 23.96 -8.97 31.19
CA SER A 858 23.65 -8.57 29.81
C SER A 858 23.87 -9.65 28.76
N ILE A 859 24.43 -10.81 29.12
CA ILE A 859 24.74 -11.88 28.16
C ILE A 859 23.50 -12.74 27.90
N LEU A 860 23.10 -12.86 26.63
CA LEU A 860 22.10 -13.78 26.13
C LEU A 860 22.73 -14.67 25.04
N GLU A 861 23.23 -15.84 25.46
CA GLU A 861 23.88 -16.81 24.56
C GLU A 861 22.84 -17.60 23.76
N LEU A 862 22.97 -17.60 22.42
CA LEU A 862 22.07 -18.29 21.51
C LEU A 862 22.68 -19.62 21.03
N ARG A 863 21.85 -20.67 20.95
CA ARG A 863 22.22 -22.01 20.46
C ARG A 863 23.45 -22.59 21.18
N ARG A 864 23.44 -22.53 22.51
CA ARG A 864 24.55 -22.96 23.37
C ARG A 864 25.03 -24.39 23.11
N ASP A 865 24.11 -25.31 22.80
CA ASP A 865 24.39 -26.75 22.70
C ASP A 865 24.58 -27.27 21.26
N TRP A 866 24.49 -26.39 20.26
CA TRP A 866 24.72 -26.72 18.86
C TRP A 866 25.90 -25.94 18.31
N ALA A 867 26.72 -26.63 17.49
CA ALA A 867 27.91 -26.07 16.86
C ALA A 867 28.80 -25.30 17.86
N VAL A 868 29.18 -26.01 18.93
CA VAL A 868 29.82 -25.46 20.13
C VAL A 868 31.22 -24.86 19.92
N GLY A 869 31.78 -25.01 18.71
CA GLY A 869 33.05 -24.41 18.30
C GLY A 869 33.03 -22.89 18.27
N ILE A 870 31.85 -22.29 18.10
CA ILE A 870 31.66 -20.84 18.18
C ILE A 870 30.52 -20.52 19.14
N VAL A 871 30.79 -19.59 20.06
CA VAL A 871 29.79 -18.95 20.90
C VAL A 871 29.21 -17.76 20.14
N THR A 872 27.88 -17.65 20.13
CA THR A 872 27.13 -16.52 19.56
C THR A 872 26.22 -15.97 20.66
N ALA A 873 26.34 -14.70 20.99
CA ALA A 873 25.59 -14.10 22.09
C ALA A 873 25.21 -12.64 21.79
N LEU A 874 24.05 -12.21 22.27
CA LEU A 874 23.73 -10.79 22.39
C LEU A 874 24.26 -10.29 23.73
N ILE A 875 25.00 -9.20 23.74
CA ILE A 875 25.59 -8.62 24.95
C ILE A 875 25.32 -7.11 25.05
N ARG A 876 25.64 -6.50 26.19
CA ARG A 876 25.78 -5.05 26.28
C ARG A 876 27.17 -4.63 26.77
N VAL A 877 27.61 -3.46 26.32
CA VAL A 877 28.78 -2.76 26.86
C VAL A 877 28.41 -1.29 27.07
N GLU A 878 28.45 -0.83 28.32
CA GLU A 878 27.96 0.50 28.72
C GLU A 878 26.51 0.73 28.30
N GLY A 879 25.67 -0.30 28.50
CA GLY A 879 24.25 -0.27 28.19
C GLY A 879 23.92 -0.39 26.70
N ARG A 880 24.90 -0.37 25.79
CA ARG A 880 24.68 -0.47 24.33
C ARG A 880 24.68 -1.92 23.86
N PRO A 881 23.75 -2.33 22.96
CA PRO A 881 23.65 -3.71 22.49
C PRO A 881 24.70 -4.03 21.41
N TYR A 882 25.24 -5.25 21.46
CA TYR A 882 26.19 -5.79 20.48
C TYR A 882 25.90 -7.26 20.18
N GLY A 883 26.16 -7.68 18.95
CA GLY A 883 26.33 -9.09 18.62
C GLY A 883 27.75 -9.53 18.98
N LEU A 884 27.92 -10.64 19.68
CA LEU A 884 29.22 -11.18 20.03
C LEU A 884 29.42 -12.58 19.44
N ILE A 885 30.57 -12.79 18.82
CA ILE A 885 31.04 -14.09 18.36
C ILE A 885 32.37 -14.43 19.01
N ALA A 886 32.58 -15.69 19.38
CA ALA A 886 33.84 -16.10 20.01
C ALA A 886 34.20 -17.56 19.72
N ASN A 887 35.48 -17.83 19.43
CA ASN A 887 35.96 -19.20 19.27
C ASN A 887 36.05 -19.92 20.61
N ASN A 888 35.55 -21.15 20.68
CA ASN A 888 35.63 -21.98 21.88
C ASN A 888 36.82 -22.94 21.79
N CYS A 889 37.91 -22.63 22.50
CA CYS A 889 39.13 -23.45 22.42
C CYS A 889 39.00 -24.86 23.04
N HIS A 890 37.93 -25.15 23.80
CA HIS A 890 37.61 -26.51 24.23
C HIS A 890 37.10 -27.41 23.09
N HIS A 891 36.69 -26.83 21.96
CA HIS A 891 36.27 -27.56 20.78
C HIS A 891 37.33 -27.44 19.68
N LEU A 892 37.96 -28.56 19.32
CA LEU A 892 38.97 -28.62 18.25
C LEU A 892 40.10 -27.58 18.40
N GLY A 893 40.42 -27.19 19.64
CA GLY A 893 41.44 -26.17 19.92
C GLY A 893 41.09 -24.76 19.43
N GLY A 894 39.82 -24.50 19.11
CA GLY A 894 39.30 -23.23 18.57
C GLY A 894 39.05 -23.24 17.06
N ALA A 895 39.26 -24.37 16.39
CA ALA A 895 39.06 -24.48 14.95
C ALA A 895 37.58 -24.29 14.57
N ILE A 896 37.34 -23.63 13.43
CA ILE A 896 36.00 -23.43 12.89
C ILE A 896 35.64 -24.63 12.01
N ASP A 897 34.67 -25.44 12.42
CA ASP A 897 34.14 -26.57 11.67
C ASP A 897 32.86 -26.21 10.90
N ALA A 898 32.38 -27.13 10.06
CA ALA A 898 31.23 -26.89 9.18
C ALA A 898 29.96 -26.44 9.94
N PRO A 899 29.54 -27.08 11.05
CA PRO A 899 28.41 -26.59 11.84
C PRO A 899 28.64 -25.20 12.47
N ALA A 900 29.85 -24.93 12.97
CA ALA A 900 30.18 -23.61 13.51
C ALA A 900 30.13 -22.51 12.44
N ALA A 901 30.51 -22.82 11.20
CA ALA A 901 30.36 -21.90 10.07
C ALA A 901 28.89 -21.59 9.77
N ASP A 902 28.01 -22.60 9.76
CA ASP A 902 26.57 -22.39 9.55
C ASP A 902 25.95 -21.55 10.70
N LYS A 903 26.33 -21.84 11.95
CA LYS A 903 25.91 -21.07 13.13
C LYS A 903 26.34 -19.61 13.04
N LEU A 904 27.62 -19.39 12.71
CA LEU A 904 28.19 -18.05 12.56
C LEU A 904 27.46 -17.27 11.45
N SER A 905 27.34 -17.84 10.24
CA SER A 905 26.61 -17.24 9.11
C SER A 905 25.20 -16.79 9.50
N SER A 906 24.45 -17.65 10.21
CA SER A 906 23.09 -17.32 10.66
C SER A 906 23.07 -16.18 11.68
N PHE A 907 24.04 -16.11 12.59
CA PHE A 907 24.11 -15.05 13.60
C PHE A 907 24.57 -13.71 13.02
N LEU A 908 25.47 -13.71 12.03
CA LEU A 908 25.88 -12.51 11.32
C LEU A 908 24.71 -11.83 10.61
N ARG A 909 23.87 -12.61 9.92
CA ARG A 909 22.65 -12.11 9.27
C ARG A 909 21.65 -11.54 10.26
N LEU A 910 21.52 -12.15 11.45
CA LEU A 910 20.68 -11.60 12.53
C LEU A 910 21.17 -10.23 12.99
N CYS A 911 22.48 -10.06 13.17
CA CYS A 911 23.05 -8.79 13.61
C CYS A 911 22.88 -7.69 12.56
N ASP A 912 23.17 -8.00 11.30
CA ASP A 912 23.07 -7.05 10.19
C ASP A 912 21.64 -6.59 9.94
N ALA A 913 20.67 -7.51 9.96
CA ALA A 913 19.26 -7.19 9.74
C ALA A 913 18.65 -6.29 10.84
N ASN A 914 19.35 -6.09 11.96
CA ASN A 914 18.88 -5.32 13.10
C ASN A 914 19.91 -4.29 13.60
N ASP A 915 20.82 -3.86 12.72
CA ASP A 915 21.79 -2.80 12.98
C ASP A 915 22.63 -3.00 14.26
N LEU A 916 22.96 -4.26 14.59
CA LEU A 916 23.79 -4.58 15.75
C LEU A 916 25.28 -4.65 15.38
N PRO A 917 26.14 -3.79 15.95
CA PRO A 917 27.58 -3.91 15.74
C PRO A 917 28.12 -5.21 16.33
N ILE A 918 29.15 -5.76 15.70
CA ILE A 918 29.70 -7.08 16.01
C ILE A 918 31.03 -6.95 16.75
N VAL A 919 31.14 -7.67 17.86
CA VAL A 919 32.37 -7.88 18.62
C VAL A 919 32.83 -9.32 18.40
N SER A 920 34.03 -9.48 17.85
CA SER A 920 34.63 -10.78 17.56
C SER A 920 35.79 -11.08 18.49
N LEU A 921 35.66 -12.12 19.31
CA LEU A 921 36.72 -12.64 20.16
C LEU A 921 37.40 -13.83 19.47
N CYS A 922 38.54 -13.55 18.85
CA CYS A 922 39.26 -14.50 18.01
C CYS A 922 40.27 -15.33 18.83
N ASP A 923 40.09 -16.65 18.84
CA ASP A 923 41.07 -17.64 19.33
C ASP A 923 40.96 -18.91 18.48
N THR A 924 41.42 -18.81 17.24
CA THR A 924 41.30 -19.89 16.26
C THR A 924 42.63 -20.24 15.61
N PRO A 925 42.96 -21.55 15.49
CA PRO A 925 44.06 -22.01 14.65
C PRO A 925 43.74 -21.98 13.14
N GLY A 926 42.52 -21.58 12.77
CA GLY A 926 42.03 -21.58 11.39
C GLY A 926 40.78 -22.45 11.23
N PHE A 927 40.44 -22.74 9.99
CA PHE A 927 39.38 -23.71 9.68
C PHE A 927 39.81 -25.12 10.05
N MET A 928 38.83 -25.95 10.43
CA MET A 928 39.06 -27.39 10.59
C MET A 928 39.36 -28.00 9.21
N VAL A 929 40.51 -28.66 9.10
CA VAL A 929 41.00 -29.29 7.87
C VAL A 929 41.15 -30.79 8.02
N GLY A 930 41.06 -31.50 6.90
CA GLY A 930 41.34 -32.94 6.83
C GLY A 930 40.25 -33.70 6.09
N PRO A 931 40.53 -34.92 5.59
CA PRO A 931 39.63 -35.64 4.69
C PRO A 931 38.22 -35.88 5.25
N GLU A 932 38.08 -36.03 6.56
CA GLU A 932 36.77 -36.19 7.20
C GLU A 932 35.99 -34.87 7.24
N ALA A 933 36.65 -33.75 7.55
CA ALA A 933 36.01 -32.44 7.57
C ALA A 933 35.48 -32.06 6.18
N GLU A 934 36.22 -32.39 5.11
CA GLU A 934 35.80 -32.12 3.73
C GLU A 934 34.49 -32.80 3.32
N LYS A 935 34.07 -33.89 3.99
CA LYS A 935 32.79 -34.56 3.73
C LYS A 935 31.58 -33.70 4.10
N ASP A 936 31.75 -32.74 5.00
CA ASP A 936 30.70 -31.83 5.47
C ASP A 936 30.57 -30.56 4.61
N ALA A 937 31.13 -30.57 3.40
CA ALA A 937 31.12 -29.46 2.45
C ALA A 937 31.74 -28.17 3.00
N THR A 938 32.84 -28.31 3.75
CA THR A 938 33.62 -27.22 4.35
C THR A 938 34.00 -26.14 3.34
N VAL A 939 34.40 -26.51 2.12
CA VAL A 939 34.71 -25.55 1.05
C VAL A 939 33.57 -24.55 0.83
N THR A 940 32.34 -25.03 0.69
CA THR A 940 31.16 -24.17 0.47
C THR A 940 30.82 -23.37 1.72
N LYS A 941 30.78 -24.03 2.89
CA LYS A 941 30.35 -23.40 4.15
C LYS A 941 31.34 -22.35 4.65
N PHE A 942 32.64 -22.62 4.56
CA PHE A 942 33.68 -21.64 4.92
C PHE A 942 33.72 -20.49 3.94
N SER A 943 33.56 -20.75 2.64
CA SER A 943 33.45 -19.67 1.63
C SER A 943 32.24 -18.77 1.91
N ARG A 944 31.12 -19.34 2.37
CA ARG A 944 29.92 -18.57 2.73
C ARG A 944 30.17 -17.57 3.84
N LEU A 945 31.03 -17.87 4.82
CA LEU A 945 31.41 -16.92 5.86
C LEU A 945 32.04 -15.65 5.29
N PHE A 946 32.91 -15.77 4.28
CA PHE A 946 33.50 -14.60 3.62
C PHE A 946 32.45 -13.79 2.83
N ILE A 947 31.52 -14.48 2.16
CA ILE A 947 30.43 -13.83 1.43
C ILE A 947 29.52 -13.07 2.38
N ASP A 948 29.10 -13.71 3.47
CA ASP A 948 28.22 -13.10 4.46
C ASP A 948 28.92 -11.92 5.15
N ALA A 949 30.16 -12.11 5.60
CA ALA A 949 30.93 -11.05 6.24
C ALA A 949 31.16 -9.83 5.33
N ALA A 950 31.43 -10.05 4.04
CA ALA A 950 31.62 -8.96 3.07
C ALA A 950 30.33 -8.21 2.72
N ALA A 951 29.16 -8.81 2.98
CA ALA A 951 27.86 -8.18 2.74
C ALA A 951 27.36 -7.35 3.94
N LEU A 952 28.01 -7.45 5.11
CA LEU A 952 27.60 -6.75 6.32
C LEU A 952 27.75 -5.23 6.18
N SER A 953 26.77 -4.52 6.73
CA SER A 953 26.74 -3.06 6.80
C SER A 953 27.06 -2.52 8.21
N VAL A 954 26.97 -3.38 9.22
CA VAL A 954 27.20 -3.03 10.63
C VAL A 954 28.69 -2.94 11.00
N PRO A 955 29.09 -2.07 11.95
CA PRO A 955 30.46 -1.99 12.41
C PRO A 955 30.95 -3.31 13.04
N TRP A 956 32.22 -3.65 12.82
CA TRP A 956 32.85 -4.87 13.34
C TRP A 956 34.14 -4.54 14.07
N GLY A 957 34.35 -5.07 15.27
CA GLY A 957 35.61 -4.99 16.00
C GLY A 957 36.14 -6.38 16.38
N THR A 958 37.43 -6.62 16.17
CA THR A 958 38.06 -7.92 16.45
C THR A 958 39.11 -7.80 17.56
N VAL A 959 39.04 -8.70 18.53
CA VAL A 959 40.00 -8.87 19.62
C VAL A 959 40.61 -10.27 19.53
N VAL A 960 41.89 -10.37 19.16
CA VAL A 960 42.61 -11.64 19.18
C VAL A 960 43.03 -11.95 20.61
N LEU A 961 42.40 -12.96 21.23
CA LEU A 961 42.69 -13.36 22.61
C LEU A 961 43.99 -14.14 22.71
N ARG A 962 44.19 -15.10 21.79
CA ARG A 962 45.40 -15.91 21.70
C ARG A 962 45.71 -16.26 20.25
N LYS A 963 45.01 -17.19 19.61
CA LYS A 963 45.36 -17.62 18.24
C LYS A 963 44.62 -16.83 17.17
N GLY A 964 45.35 -16.26 16.21
CA GLY A 964 44.81 -15.62 15.03
C GLY A 964 45.47 -16.14 13.76
N TYR A 965 45.15 -17.38 13.36
CA TYR A 965 45.79 -18.03 12.21
C TYR A 965 44.93 -18.21 10.97
N GLY A 966 45.55 -17.95 9.81
CA GLY A 966 45.05 -18.29 8.49
C GLY A 966 43.65 -17.75 8.16
N LEU A 967 42.99 -18.42 7.21
CA LEU A 967 41.68 -18.01 6.69
C LEU A 967 40.58 -18.05 7.77
N GLY A 968 40.68 -18.93 8.78
CA GLY A 968 39.71 -18.96 9.87
C GLY A 968 39.75 -17.70 10.73
N ALA A 969 40.95 -17.19 11.04
CA ALA A 969 41.08 -15.91 11.73
C ALA A 969 40.62 -14.74 10.86
N GLN A 970 40.90 -14.76 9.55
CA GLN A 970 40.36 -13.76 8.63
C GLN A 970 38.84 -13.78 8.62
N ALA A 971 38.19 -14.94 8.62
CA ALA A 971 36.73 -15.05 8.72
C ALA A 971 36.19 -14.47 10.04
N MET A 972 36.89 -14.65 11.15
CA MET A 972 36.58 -13.99 12.43
C MET A 972 36.87 -12.48 12.44
N ALA A 973 37.52 -11.95 11.41
CA ALA A 973 37.82 -10.55 11.23
C ALA A 973 37.17 -10.01 9.96
N ALA A 974 35.90 -10.31 9.71
CA ALA A 974 35.15 -9.84 8.54
C ALA A 974 35.83 -10.14 7.18
N GLY A 975 36.54 -11.26 7.07
CA GLY A 975 37.24 -11.71 5.87
C GLY A 975 38.66 -11.15 5.68
N SER A 976 39.09 -10.17 6.47
CA SER A 976 40.44 -9.58 6.39
C SER A 976 40.76 -8.79 7.66
N PHE A 977 42.00 -8.84 8.15
CA PHE A 977 42.42 -8.02 9.30
C PHE A 977 42.39 -6.50 9.04
N ARG A 978 42.03 -6.07 7.82
CA ARG A 978 41.80 -4.67 7.45
C ARG A 978 40.33 -4.28 7.31
N ALA A 979 39.41 -5.24 7.36
CA ALA A 979 37.98 -4.98 7.18
C ALA A 979 37.30 -4.45 8.46
N PRO A 980 37.59 -4.96 9.67
CA PRO A 980 37.06 -4.43 10.91
C PRO A 980 37.44 -2.96 11.15
N HIS A 981 36.60 -2.27 11.93
CA HIS A 981 36.89 -0.94 12.45
C HIS A 981 38.14 -0.92 13.34
N PHE A 982 38.38 -2.03 14.05
CA PHE A 982 39.66 -2.29 14.69
C PHE A 982 39.97 -3.79 14.71
N VAL A 983 41.26 -4.12 14.64
CA VAL A 983 41.80 -5.45 14.95
C VAL A 983 42.91 -5.29 15.98
N ILE A 984 42.58 -5.58 17.23
CA ILE A 984 43.51 -5.50 18.37
C ILE A 984 43.79 -6.89 18.91
N ALA A 985 44.86 -7.04 19.68
CA ALA A 985 45.16 -8.29 20.38
C ALA A 985 45.41 -8.07 21.87
N TRP A 986 45.10 -9.08 22.66
CA TRP A 986 45.62 -9.18 24.02
C TRP A 986 47.11 -9.58 24.00
N PRO A 987 47.85 -9.43 25.11
CA PRO A 987 49.29 -9.72 25.15
C PRO A 987 49.64 -11.17 24.78
N THR A 988 48.69 -12.09 24.98
CA THR A 988 48.75 -13.51 24.65
C THR A 988 48.53 -13.83 23.17
N GLY A 989 48.23 -12.83 22.34
CA GLY A 989 47.98 -12.97 20.91
C GLY A 989 49.19 -13.53 20.14
N GLU A 990 48.94 -14.42 19.19
CA GLU A 990 49.87 -15.00 18.23
C GLU A 990 49.21 -15.03 16.83
N ILE A 991 49.88 -14.40 15.83
CA ILE A 991 49.38 -14.15 14.48
C ILE A 991 50.24 -14.89 13.45
N GLY A 992 49.63 -15.38 12.37
CA GLY A 992 50.34 -16.08 11.31
C GLY A 992 49.43 -16.62 10.19
N GLY A 993 50.00 -16.85 9.01
CA GLY A 993 49.25 -17.39 7.86
C GLY A 993 48.77 -18.84 8.04
N MET A 994 49.41 -19.59 8.94
CA MET A 994 49.00 -20.93 9.39
C MET A 994 49.59 -21.17 10.80
N GLY A 995 49.22 -22.26 11.46
CA GLY A 995 49.83 -22.65 12.73
C GLY A 995 51.36 -22.71 12.64
N LEU A 996 52.06 -22.10 13.59
CA LEU A 996 53.50 -21.86 13.51
C LEU A 996 54.33 -23.14 13.42
N GLU A 997 53.91 -24.24 14.06
CA GLU A 997 54.54 -25.56 13.89
C GLU A 997 54.39 -26.08 12.45
N GLY A 998 53.23 -25.87 11.84
CA GLY A 998 52.95 -26.25 10.45
C GLY A 998 53.80 -25.44 9.47
N ALA A 999 53.93 -24.14 9.71
CA ALA A 999 54.77 -23.25 8.91
C ALA A 999 56.24 -23.70 8.93
N VAL A 1000 56.78 -24.07 10.10
CA VAL A 1000 58.16 -24.57 10.21
C VAL A 1000 58.31 -25.92 9.50
N ARG A 1001 57.38 -26.85 9.68
CA ARG A 1001 57.42 -28.16 9.00
C ARG A 1001 57.42 -28.04 7.48
N LEU A 1002 56.66 -27.10 6.93
CA LEU A 1002 56.57 -26.89 5.49
C LEU A 1002 57.77 -26.07 4.95
N GLY A 1003 58.09 -24.96 5.61
CA GLY A 1003 59.11 -24.01 5.16
C GLY A 1003 60.55 -24.51 5.29
N PHE A 1004 60.82 -25.44 6.23
CA PHE A 1004 62.14 -26.01 6.49
C PHE A 1004 62.19 -27.52 6.27
N ALA A 1005 61.27 -28.08 5.47
CA ALA A 1005 61.14 -29.52 5.26
C ALA A 1005 62.44 -30.17 4.76
N LYS A 1006 63.14 -29.51 3.83
CA LYS A 1006 64.39 -30.03 3.23
C LYS A 1006 65.55 -29.96 4.21
N GLU A 1007 65.65 -28.87 4.96
CA GLU A 1007 66.67 -28.61 5.98
C GLU A 1007 66.54 -29.59 7.15
N LEU A 1008 65.31 -29.82 7.63
CA LEU A 1008 65.03 -30.78 8.69
C LEU A 1008 65.24 -32.23 8.22
N ALA A 1009 64.87 -32.58 6.98
CA ALA A 1009 65.10 -33.90 6.42
C ALA A 1009 66.60 -34.21 6.23
N ALA A 1010 67.44 -33.20 6.02
CA ALA A 1010 68.88 -33.34 5.88
C ALA A 1010 69.60 -33.68 7.20
N ILE A 1011 68.95 -33.53 8.36
CA ILE A 1011 69.52 -33.88 9.68
C ILE A 1011 69.20 -35.35 9.96
N GLU A 1012 70.15 -36.27 9.80
CA GLU A 1012 69.93 -37.72 9.96
C GLU A 1012 69.60 -38.15 11.40
N ASP A 1013 70.16 -37.46 12.40
CA ASP A 1013 69.95 -37.73 13.83
C ASP A 1013 68.54 -37.26 14.28
N PRO A 1014 67.66 -38.18 14.71
CA PRO A 1014 66.29 -37.83 15.12
C PRO A 1014 66.21 -36.87 16.29
N VAL A 1015 67.15 -36.93 17.24
CA VAL A 1015 67.17 -36.05 18.41
C VAL A 1015 67.55 -34.65 18.00
N LYS A 1016 68.63 -34.50 17.22
CA LYS A 1016 69.05 -33.19 16.69
C LYS A 1016 68.05 -32.58 15.72
N ARG A 1017 67.33 -33.41 14.96
CA ARG A 1017 66.25 -32.96 14.09
C ARG A 1017 65.10 -32.38 14.90
N GLN A 1018 64.72 -33.04 15.99
CA GLN A 1018 63.70 -32.56 16.91
C GLN A 1018 64.14 -31.27 17.62
N GLU A 1019 65.38 -31.19 18.11
CA GLU A 1019 65.93 -29.97 18.71
C GLU A 1019 65.98 -28.80 17.71
N ALA A 1020 66.39 -29.04 16.46
CA ALA A 1020 66.39 -28.03 15.40
C ALA A 1020 64.96 -27.57 15.05
N PHE A 1021 64.01 -28.51 15.01
CA PHE A 1021 62.60 -28.21 14.82
C PHE A 1021 62.06 -27.34 15.96
N ASP A 1022 62.28 -27.73 17.22
CA ASP A 1022 61.82 -26.99 18.40
C ASP A 1022 62.44 -25.59 18.48
N ASN A 1023 63.71 -25.44 18.09
CA ASN A 1023 64.38 -24.14 17.99
C ASN A 1023 63.75 -23.24 16.91
N LEU A 1024 63.51 -23.77 15.71
CA LEU A 1024 62.85 -23.02 14.62
C LEU A 1024 61.41 -22.64 14.99
N VAL A 1025 60.69 -23.53 15.68
CA VAL A 1025 59.36 -23.27 16.24
C VAL A 1025 59.43 -22.16 17.28
N GLY A 1026 60.41 -22.18 18.20
CA GLY A 1026 60.63 -21.11 19.17
C GLY A 1026 60.91 -19.75 18.53
N LEU A 1027 61.69 -19.72 17.43
CA LEU A 1027 61.93 -18.51 16.64
C LEU A 1027 60.65 -18.02 15.94
N ALA A 1028 59.90 -18.93 15.32
CA ALA A 1028 58.61 -18.61 14.70
C ALA A 1028 57.62 -18.05 15.73
N TYR A 1029 57.63 -18.57 16.97
CA TYR A 1029 56.86 -18.01 18.07
C TYR A 1029 57.29 -16.61 18.46
N ALA A 1030 58.59 -16.33 18.56
CA ALA A 1030 59.07 -14.99 18.88
C ALA A 1030 58.65 -13.97 17.82
N SER A 1031 58.68 -14.37 16.55
CA SER A 1031 58.28 -13.53 15.41
C SER A 1031 56.76 -13.42 15.24
N GLY A 1032 55.98 -14.43 15.67
CA GLY A 1032 54.53 -14.49 15.53
C GLY A 1032 53.74 -13.89 16.71
N LYS A 1033 54.40 -13.37 17.76
CA LYS A 1033 53.71 -12.69 18.87
C LYS A 1033 52.96 -11.46 18.38
N ALA A 1034 51.84 -11.13 19.03
CA ALA A 1034 51.06 -9.93 18.76
C ALA A 1034 51.92 -8.66 18.80
N LEU A 1035 52.83 -8.53 19.79
CA LEU A 1035 53.75 -7.39 19.88
C LEU A 1035 54.60 -7.24 18.62
N THR A 1036 55.08 -8.34 18.04
CA THR A 1036 55.87 -8.32 16.81
C THR A 1036 54.98 -7.97 15.62
N ALA A 1037 53.79 -8.58 15.50
CA ALA A 1037 52.83 -8.29 14.43
C ALA A 1037 52.39 -6.81 14.41
N ALA A 1038 52.23 -6.19 15.60
CA ALA A 1038 51.90 -4.77 15.71
C ALA A 1038 53.03 -3.84 15.23
N THR A 1039 54.32 -4.23 15.32
CA THR A 1039 55.43 -3.40 14.80
C THR A 1039 55.39 -3.20 13.29
N VAL A 1040 54.70 -4.09 12.57
CA VAL A 1040 54.49 -4.04 11.11
C VAL A 1040 53.05 -3.68 10.75
N LEU A 1041 52.28 -3.19 11.72
CA LEU A 1041 50.89 -2.76 11.57
C LEU A 1041 49.94 -3.87 11.08
N GLU A 1042 50.23 -5.15 11.32
CA GLU A 1042 49.25 -6.23 11.06
C GLU A 1042 48.09 -6.24 12.07
N LEU A 1043 48.30 -5.58 13.21
CA LEU A 1043 47.30 -5.27 14.24
C LEU A 1043 47.31 -3.75 14.48
N ASP A 1044 46.15 -3.21 14.87
CA ASP A 1044 46.02 -1.79 15.19
C ASP A 1044 46.65 -1.45 16.56
N ASP A 1045 46.57 -2.40 17.51
CA ASP A 1045 47.23 -2.29 18.82
C ASP A 1045 47.36 -3.65 19.52
N VAL A 1046 48.25 -3.73 20.51
CA VAL A 1046 48.31 -4.79 21.51
C VAL A 1046 48.00 -4.19 22.87
N ILE A 1047 46.79 -4.47 23.37
CA ILE A 1047 46.19 -3.72 24.47
C ILE A 1047 46.37 -4.44 25.82
N ASP A 1048 46.25 -3.70 26.92
CA ASP A 1048 45.89 -4.31 28.21
C ASP A 1048 44.47 -4.88 28.07
N PRO A 1049 44.21 -6.17 28.40
CA PRO A 1049 42.87 -6.75 28.35
C PRO A 1049 41.79 -5.90 29.04
N ALA A 1050 42.15 -5.16 30.09
CA ALA A 1050 41.25 -4.27 30.81
C ALA A 1050 40.72 -3.09 29.96
N ASP A 1051 41.41 -2.73 28.87
CA ASP A 1051 41.01 -1.65 27.96
C ASP A 1051 40.06 -2.12 26.86
N THR A 1052 39.72 -3.41 26.77
CA THR A 1052 38.88 -3.98 25.70
C THR A 1052 37.56 -3.23 25.51
N ARG A 1053 36.88 -2.88 26.63
CA ARG A 1053 35.61 -2.15 26.60
C ARG A 1053 35.72 -0.76 25.96
N ARG A 1054 36.87 -0.08 26.12
CA ARG A 1054 37.13 1.24 25.53
C ARG A 1054 37.14 1.18 24.00
N TRP A 1055 37.69 0.11 23.44
CA TRP A 1055 37.71 -0.13 22.00
C TRP A 1055 36.33 -0.53 21.47
N ILE A 1056 35.62 -1.43 22.14
CA ILE A 1056 34.25 -1.81 21.74
C ILE A 1056 33.34 -0.59 21.61
N ARG A 1057 33.49 0.41 22.48
CA ARG A 1057 32.70 1.66 22.43
C ARG A 1057 32.90 2.49 21.15
N THR A 1058 33.95 2.27 20.38
CA THR A 1058 34.18 2.98 19.11
C THR A 1058 33.34 2.41 17.97
N LEU A 1059 32.79 1.20 18.13
CA LEU A 1059 31.79 0.63 17.23
C LEU A 1059 30.48 1.41 17.44
N ARG A 1060 30.20 2.35 16.55
CA ARG A 1060 29.03 3.23 16.57
C ARG A 1060 28.30 3.23 15.26
#